data_AF-A0AAU2PSK7-F1
#
_entry.id   AF-A0AAU2PSK7-F1
#
_cell.length_a   1.000
_cell.length_b   1.000
_cell.length_c   1.000
_cell.angle_alpha   90.00
_cell.angle_beta   90.00
_cell.angle_gamma   90.00
#
_symmetry.space_group_name_H-M   'P 1'
#
loop_
_entity.id
_entity.type
_entity.pdbx_description
1 polymer ?
#
loop_
_entity_poly.entity_id
_entity_poly.type
_entity_poly.pdbx_seq_one_letter_code
_entity_poly.pdbx_strand_id
1 'polypeptide(L)'
;MAITFAVAEIMLNTGLIVEPPQDGMTLFIGSNNSGKSLLLRELDAQIELPGTTAGRTTRWIRQALPRHSGSSEEFTAWLEEGGYRTWTPSTAEHYVSPSGAVLLKDSMPHRWTSFSLAELTPFLKQTLWTEDRLQVESEVEHWDFLLPPQSKLQYLYEDRAAESRFSELVHQAFRHHVCVDRYDERIRLRVGRPHPDLRDALPGAAREVAAAYRNLPLVSAQGDGFRSFVQILLQVMVRPAPIVIIDEPEAFLHPPQARLLGRLLAGIRGQTQLFVATHSADFLAGVLEAEQARPVSIVRLDRSSGAPAARLLNPDAVQGLLRTPLLRYSNLSSGLFYDRVVLCEAAGDCQFYAAAFDATKDASAAHDNTLFLHTSGKAPLGDTARRLRQCGIPTAVIADFDYLRSGLAAAVTSLADVTEHLDPDLKCLREHAAGSRSETSAGGFKTEMNALLKGVKASDPLPDRVLGELTKLAKGGDRWGDLKKSGLAGLQGDPYNAAERLLQAAADLGLFVVPCGELESWVRQVPRGDKGLWSQKVFNDGWHAKPTDELKAFCSSIRAYLRDGAADYARAAAQALQVSSRLDREHAVVTNSSDAPLTEVRVIRATYTHGGRHHIQPLWGTPENKTSGVLPAGDEFSVPLFLMSDGEGYEEFLPQGSADQELMVHFRDRAGLWWERIGDKPPTRLPSGPSEPDLEPQ
;
A
#
# COMPACT_ATOMS: atom_id res chain seq x y z
N MET A 1 -0.77 -6.95 -39.09
CA MET A 1 -0.93 -6.99 -37.63
C MET A 1 -1.85 -5.84 -37.24
N ALA A 2 -2.65 -5.97 -36.20
CA ALA A 2 -3.40 -4.80 -35.70
C ALA A 2 -2.40 -3.76 -35.19
N ILE A 3 -2.66 -2.48 -35.48
CA ILE A 3 -1.80 -1.40 -34.98
C ILE A 3 -1.89 -1.29 -33.49
N THR A 4 -0.74 -1.08 -32.87
CA THR A 4 -0.67 -0.79 -31.45
C THR A 4 0.00 0.53 -31.21
N PHE A 5 -0.52 1.29 -30.25
CA PHE A 5 0.12 2.49 -29.72
C PHE A 5 -0.01 2.46 -28.21
N ALA A 6 1.13 2.45 -27.51
CA ALA A 6 1.16 2.32 -26.05
C ALA A 6 2.42 2.96 -25.47
N VAL A 7 2.36 3.35 -24.21
CA VAL A 7 3.55 3.68 -23.41
C VAL A 7 4.11 2.39 -22.86
N ALA A 8 5.32 2.04 -23.31
CA ALA A 8 6.01 0.83 -22.90
C ALA A 8 6.73 1.00 -21.55
N GLU A 9 7.21 2.21 -21.25
CA GLU A 9 8.00 2.48 -20.06
C GLU A 9 7.77 3.91 -19.56
N ILE A 10 7.71 4.07 -18.24
CA ILE A 10 7.67 5.37 -17.54
C ILE A 10 8.79 5.38 -16.51
N MET A 11 9.77 6.26 -16.72
CA MET A 11 10.87 6.49 -15.78
C MET A 11 10.51 7.65 -14.86
N LEU A 12 10.42 7.37 -13.55
CA LEU A 12 10.16 8.40 -12.54
C LEU A 12 11.45 9.07 -12.07
N ASN A 13 11.36 10.32 -11.62
CA ASN A 13 12.44 11.05 -10.97
C ASN A 13 12.91 10.38 -9.66
N THR A 14 12.11 9.47 -9.12
CA THR A 14 12.47 8.64 -7.95
C THR A 14 13.45 7.51 -8.29
N GLY A 15 13.72 7.27 -9.58
CA GLY A 15 14.49 6.13 -10.07
C GLY A 15 13.65 4.87 -10.34
N LEU A 16 12.36 4.87 -9.95
CA LEU A 16 11.45 3.76 -10.26
C LEU A 16 11.13 3.74 -11.76
N ILE A 17 11.31 2.58 -12.38
CA ILE A 17 10.85 2.29 -13.74
C ILE A 17 9.54 1.52 -13.63
N VAL A 18 8.50 2.03 -14.29
CA VAL A 18 7.20 1.37 -14.39
C VAL A 18 7.03 0.90 -15.83
N GLU A 19 6.65 -0.36 -16.01
CA GLU A 19 6.30 -0.96 -17.30
C GLU A 19 4.77 -1.13 -17.36
N PRO A 20 4.04 -0.18 -17.97
CA PRO A 20 2.59 -0.25 -18.06
C PRO A 20 2.18 -1.40 -18.98
N PRO A 21 1.19 -2.22 -18.59
CA PRO A 21 0.67 -3.25 -19.49
C PRO A 21 0.04 -2.62 -20.74
N GLN A 22 0.39 -3.14 -21.92
CA GLN A 22 0.02 -2.56 -23.22
C GLN A 22 -1.49 -2.45 -23.46
N ASP A 23 -2.25 -3.50 -23.13
CA ASP A 23 -3.72 -3.53 -23.19
C ASP A 23 -4.36 -3.51 -21.79
N GLY A 24 -3.60 -2.99 -20.81
CA GLY A 24 -3.97 -3.05 -19.41
C GLY A 24 -4.37 -1.70 -18.81
N MET A 25 -4.26 -1.63 -17.49
CA MET A 25 -4.54 -0.43 -16.73
C MET A 25 -3.48 -0.19 -15.67
N THR A 26 -2.94 1.02 -15.65
CA THR A 26 -2.00 1.49 -14.63
C THR A 26 -2.72 2.46 -13.71
N LEU A 27 -2.80 2.10 -12.43
CA LEU A 27 -3.43 2.89 -11.38
C LEU A 27 -2.38 3.64 -10.57
N PHE A 28 -2.50 4.96 -10.48
CA PHE A 28 -1.73 5.80 -9.58
C PHE A 28 -2.56 6.13 -8.35
N ILE A 29 -2.16 5.60 -7.21
CA ILE A 29 -2.85 5.76 -5.92
C ILE A 29 -1.99 6.52 -4.92
N GLY A 30 -2.61 6.99 -3.84
CA GLY A 30 -1.92 7.68 -2.74
C GLY A 30 -2.80 8.76 -2.13
N SER A 31 -2.26 9.42 -1.11
CA SER A 31 -2.97 10.46 -0.35
C SER A 31 -3.36 11.68 -1.18
N ASN A 32 -4.26 12.49 -0.61
CA ASN A 32 -4.58 13.79 -1.17
C ASN A 32 -3.31 14.64 -1.18
N ASN A 33 -3.02 15.29 -2.33
CA ASN A 33 -1.79 16.04 -2.59
C ASN A 33 -0.49 15.20 -2.73
N SER A 34 -0.56 13.88 -2.88
CA SER A 34 0.62 13.10 -3.29
C SER A 34 1.13 13.54 -4.68
N GLY A 35 0.24 14.04 -5.54
CA GLY A 35 0.58 14.58 -6.86
C GLY A 35 0.15 13.69 -8.03
N LYS A 36 -0.85 12.83 -7.83
CA LYS A 36 -1.42 11.93 -8.85
C LYS A 36 -1.82 12.65 -10.13
N SER A 37 -2.63 13.71 -10.03
CA SER A 37 -3.07 14.49 -11.19
C SER A 37 -1.91 15.21 -11.89
N LEU A 38 -0.90 15.67 -11.13
CA LEU A 38 0.31 16.26 -11.72
C LEU A 38 1.12 15.19 -12.49
N LEU A 39 1.27 13.99 -11.93
CA LEU A 39 1.93 12.87 -12.62
C LEU A 39 1.22 12.56 -13.94
N LEU A 40 -0.11 12.49 -13.94
CA LEU A 40 -0.87 12.28 -15.18
C LEU A 40 -0.67 13.41 -16.19
N ARG A 41 -0.64 14.68 -15.76
CA ARG A 41 -0.36 15.83 -16.64
C ARG A 41 1.06 15.80 -17.21
N GLU A 42 2.03 15.35 -16.42
CA GLU A 42 3.40 15.15 -16.90
C GLU A 42 3.47 13.99 -17.90
N LEU A 43 2.72 12.91 -17.66
CA LEU A 43 2.64 11.76 -18.57
C LEU A 43 2.03 12.18 -19.91
N ASP A 44 0.94 12.93 -19.85
CA ASP A 44 0.22 13.48 -20.99
C ASP A 44 1.16 14.29 -21.92
N ALA A 45 1.98 15.16 -21.32
CA ALA A 45 2.97 15.96 -22.04
C ALA A 45 4.12 15.10 -22.60
N GLN A 46 4.58 14.09 -21.86
CA GLN A 46 5.65 13.20 -22.32
C GLN A 46 5.20 12.24 -23.44
N ILE A 47 3.91 11.93 -23.54
CA ILE A 47 3.36 11.18 -24.66
C ILE A 47 3.37 12.03 -25.94
N GLU A 48 3.06 13.33 -25.83
CA GLU A 48 3.06 14.26 -26.98
C GLU A 48 4.48 14.57 -27.47
N LEU A 49 5.39 14.85 -26.55
CA LEU A 49 6.75 15.27 -26.84
C LEU A 49 7.79 14.56 -25.93
N PRO A 50 8.10 13.27 -26.21
CA PRO A 50 8.98 12.47 -25.37
C PRO A 50 10.36 13.10 -25.16
N GLY A 51 10.84 13.12 -23.92
CA GLY A 51 12.19 13.57 -23.57
C GLY A 51 12.39 15.09 -23.66
N THR A 52 11.40 15.86 -24.12
CA THR A 52 11.44 17.31 -24.02
C THR A 52 10.83 17.75 -22.69
N THR A 53 11.54 18.60 -21.96
CA THR A 53 11.02 19.21 -20.73
C THR A 53 10.31 20.53 -20.98
N ALA A 54 10.27 21.04 -22.22
CA ALA A 54 9.64 22.32 -22.60
C ALA A 54 9.88 23.47 -21.58
N GLY A 55 11.06 23.53 -20.95
CA GLY A 55 11.37 24.51 -19.90
C GLY A 55 10.61 24.34 -18.57
N ARG A 56 9.80 23.29 -18.41
CA ARG A 56 9.11 22.90 -17.18
C ARG A 56 9.94 21.88 -16.40
N THR A 57 10.20 22.17 -15.12
CA THR A 57 10.75 21.17 -14.20
C THR A 57 9.68 20.11 -13.94
N THR A 58 9.85 18.89 -14.47
CA THR A 58 8.98 17.76 -14.12
C THR A 58 9.29 17.29 -12.71
N ARG A 59 8.25 16.99 -11.94
CA ARG A 59 8.38 16.54 -10.55
C ARG A 59 8.39 15.03 -10.45
N TRP A 60 7.56 14.34 -11.23
CA TRP A 60 7.38 12.90 -11.17
C TRP A 60 8.04 12.17 -12.31
N ILE A 61 7.84 12.59 -13.55
CA ILE A 61 8.26 11.82 -14.72
C ILE A 61 9.53 12.42 -15.32
N ARG A 62 10.58 11.60 -15.39
CA ARG A 62 11.81 11.90 -16.09
C ARG A 62 11.63 11.73 -17.59
N GLN A 63 11.03 10.60 -17.98
CA GLN A 63 10.82 10.23 -19.37
C GLN A 63 9.68 9.21 -19.47
N ALA A 64 8.90 9.28 -20.54
CA ALA A 64 7.99 8.21 -20.95
C ALA A 64 8.36 7.76 -22.37
N LEU A 65 8.22 6.46 -22.65
CA LEU A 65 8.57 5.85 -23.93
C LEU A 65 7.31 5.33 -24.64
N PRO A 66 6.59 6.18 -25.38
CA PRO A 66 5.57 5.72 -26.31
C PRO A 66 6.21 4.88 -27.42
N ARG A 67 5.54 3.79 -27.80
CA ARG A 67 5.91 2.92 -28.91
C ARG A 67 4.69 2.68 -29.79
N HIS A 68 4.93 2.53 -31.08
CA HIS A 68 3.93 2.03 -32.02
C HIS A 68 4.40 0.77 -32.73
N SER A 69 3.46 -0.02 -33.23
CA SER A 69 3.71 -1.09 -34.20
C SER A 69 2.71 -1.04 -35.34
N GLY A 70 3.11 -1.56 -36.50
CA GLY A 70 2.29 -1.66 -37.70
C GLY A 70 2.72 -0.70 -38.80
N SER A 71 2.22 -0.93 -40.01
CA SER A 71 2.54 -0.11 -41.20
C SER A 71 1.68 1.15 -41.26
N SER A 72 2.12 2.15 -42.04
CA SER A 72 1.29 3.34 -42.28
C SER A 72 -0.04 3.02 -42.99
N GLU A 73 -0.08 1.93 -43.77
CA GLU A 73 -1.28 1.45 -44.45
C GLU A 73 -2.27 0.85 -43.45
N GLU A 74 -1.77 0.06 -42.50
CA GLU A 74 -2.57 -0.44 -41.38
C GLU A 74 -3.14 0.72 -40.56
N PHE A 75 -2.43 1.86 -40.45
CA PHE A 75 -2.86 3.02 -39.64
C PHE A 75 -3.94 3.81 -40.32
N THR A 76 -3.75 3.98 -41.63
CA THR A 76 -4.75 4.54 -42.52
C THR A 76 -6.02 3.68 -42.48
N ALA A 77 -5.91 2.36 -42.56
CA ALA A 77 -7.05 1.45 -42.45
C ALA A 77 -7.73 1.56 -41.08
N TRP A 78 -6.97 1.63 -39.98
CA TRP A 78 -7.52 1.82 -38.64
C TRP A 78 -8.27 3.15 -38.49
N LEU A 79 -7.77 4.24 -39.07
CA LEU A 79 -8.45 5.54 -39.10
C LEU A 79 -9.75 5.47 -39.92
N GLU A 80 -9.74 4.74 -41.03
CA GLU A 80 -10.91 4.59 -41.91
C GLU A 80 -11.99 3.70 -41.28
N GLU A 81 -11.62 2.54 -40.72
CA GLU A 81 -12.51 1.68 -39.93
C GLU A 81 -13.05 2.40 -38.69
N GLY A 82 -12.22 3.24 -38.08
CA GLY A 82 -12.60 4.09 -36.99
C GLY A 82 -13.61 5.17 -37.39
N GLY A 83 -13.77 5.53 -38.67
CA GLY A 83 -14.65 6.60 -39.11
C GLY A 83 -14.04 8.00 -38.92
N TYR A 84 -12.72 8.15 -39.01
CA TYR A 84 -12.02 9.44 -38.92
C TYR A 84 -11.80 10.11 -40.30
N ARG A 85 -12.14 9.43 -41.39
CA ARG A 85 -11.95 9.93 -42.76
C ARG A 85 -12.91 11.09 -43.05
N THR A 86 -12.46 12.09 -43.78
CA THR A 86 -13.32 13.14 -44.33
C THR A 86 -12.80 13.52 -45.71
N TRP A 87 -13.71 13.91 -46.60
CA TRP A 87 -13.37 14.40 -47.92
C TRP A 87 -14.29 15.57 -48.26
N THR A 88 -13.74 16.57 -48.95
CA THR A 88 -14.54 17.62 -49.57
C THR A 88 -14.15 17.73 -51.04
N PRO A 89 -15.09 18.07 -51.95
CA PRO A 89 -14.79 18.18 -53.38
C PRO A 89 -13.64 19.14 -53.76
N SER A 90 -13.31 20.08 -52.86
CA SER A 90 -12.29 21.12 -53.07
C SER A 90 -10.96 20.86 -52.35
N THR A 91 -10.85 19.83 -51.51
CA THR A 91 -9.60 19.50 -50.79
C THR A 91 -9.24 18.02 -50.94
N ALA A 92 -7.95 17.70 -50.84
CA ALA A 92 -7.49 16.31 -50.80
C ALA A 92 -8.10 15.54 -49.61
N GLU A 93 -8.11 14.21 -49.68
CA GLU A 93 -8.56 13.37 -48.57
C GLU A 93 -7.79 13.68 -47.28
N HIS A 94 -8.52 13.82 -46.18
CA HIS A 94 -7.94 14.12 -44.87
C HIS A 94 -8.67 13.39 -43.75
N TYR A 95 -8.05 13.34 -42.58
CA TYR A 95 -8.60 12.76 -41.37
C TYR A 95 -8.85 13.88 -40.36
N VAL A 96 -9.96 13.79 -39.63
CA VAL A 96 -10.32 14.74 -38.57
C VAL A 96 -10.34 13.99 -37.25
N SER A 97 -9.54 14.45 -36.28
CA SER A 97 -9.54 13.88 -34.93
C SER A 97 -10.79 14.29 -34.15
N PRO A 98 -11.12 13.61 -33.03
CA PRO A 98 -12.20 14.05 -32.14
C PRO A 98 -12.00 15.47 -31.58
N SER A 99 -10.76 15.95 -31.52
CA SER A 99 -10.42 17.33 -31.12
C SER A 99 -10.45 18.34 -32.28
N GLY A 100 -10.83 17.91 -33.49
CA GLY A 100 -10.90 18.76 -34.69
C GLY A 100 -9.58 18.96 -35.42
N ALA A 101 -8.52 18.24 -35.06
CA ALA A 101 -7.24 18.31 -35.75
C ALA A 101 -7.33 17.66 -37.14
N VAL A 102 -6.85 18.36 -38.17
CA VAL A 102 -6.90 17.89 -39.56
C VAL A 102 -5.56 17.34 -39.99
N LEU A 103 -5.57 16.15 -40.57
CA LEU A 103 -4.40 15.43 -41.04
C LEU A 103 -4.56 15.00 -42.49
N LEU A 104 -3.74 15.52 -43.41
CA LEU A 104 -3.81 15.17 -44.83
C LEU A 104 -3.37 13.72 -45.05
N LYS A 105 -4.13 12.96 -45.86
CA LYS A 105 -3.84 11.54 -46.13
C LYS A 105 -2.46 11.32 -46.74
N ASP A 106 -2.04 12.19 -47.67
CA ASP A 106 -0.75 12.08 -48.35
C ASP A 106 0.45 12.26 -47.41
N SER A 107 0.26 12.92 -46.26
CA SER A 107 1.31 13.12 -45.26
C SER A 107 1.46 11.95 -44.29
N MET A 108 0.53 10.99 -44.31
CA MET A 108 0.46 9.89 -43.34
C MET A 108 1.68 8.96 -43.34
N PRO A 109 2.19 8.49 -44.50
CA PRO A 109 3.33 7.56 -44.50
C PRO A 109 4.58 8.16 -43.87
N HIS A 110 4.82 9.45 -44.15
CA HIS A 110 5.95 10.17 -43.57
C HIS A 110 5.76 10.37 -42.06
N ARG A 111 4.60 10.86 -41.61
CA ARG A 111 4.35 11.17 -40.18
C ARG A 111 4.36 9.92 -39.29
N TRP A 112 3.85 8.79 -39.80
CA TRP A 112 3.90 7.51 -39.11
C TRP A 112 5.34 7.01 -39.00
N THR A 113 6.13 7.08 -40.09
CA THR A 113 7.53 6.60 -40.08
C THR A 113 8.49 7.53 -39.33
N SER A 114 8.27 8.83 -39.35
CA SER A 114 9.08 9.83 -38.63
C SER A 114 8.75 9.93 -37.15
N PHE A 115 7.72 9.22 -36.68
CA PHE A 115 7.20 9.24 -35.31
C PHE A 115 6.88 10.67 -34.82
N SER A 116 6.19 11.45 -35.66
CA SER A 116 5.73 12.81 -35.34
C SER A 116 4.54 12.77 -34.38
N LEU A 117 4.78 12.30 -33.16
CA LEU A 117 3.77 11.99 -32.15
C LEU A 117 2.81 13.12 -31.85
N ALA A 118 3.29 14.36 -31.74
CA ALA A 118 2.44 15.51 -31.43
C ALA A 118 1.26 15.66 -32.40
N GLU A 119 1.45 15.33 -33.69
CA GLU A 119 0.41 15.46 -34.72
C GLU A 119 -0.52 14.23 -34.78
N LEU A 120 -0.04 13.06 -34.36
CA LEU A 120 -0.81 11.81 -34.33
C LEU A 120 -1.56 11.62 -33.01
N THR A 121 -1.08 12.24 -31.93
CA THR A 121 -1.63 12.14 -30.58
C THR A 121 -3.13 12.44 -30.50
N PRO A 122 -3.70 13.43 -31.23
CA PRO A 122 -5.15 13.67 -31.27
C PRO A 122 -6.02 12.47 -31.66
N PHE A 123 -5.47 11.49 -32.39
CA PHE A 123 -6.16 10.25 -32.76
C PHE A 123 -5.87 9.11 -31.79
N LEU A 124 -4.69 9.13 -31.18
CA LEU A 124 -4.13 8.01 -30.43
C LEU A 124 -4.35 8.11 -28.91
N LYS A 125 -4.65 9.32 -28.41
CA LYS A 125 -4.74 9.63 -26.99
C LYS A 125 -6.01 10.38 -26.68
N GLN A 126 -6.60 10.05 -25.53
CA GLN A 126 -7.70 10.79 -24.94
C GLN A 126 -7.43 11.07 -23.46
N THR A 127 -7.78 12.27 -23.01
CA THR A 127 -7.69 12.68 -21.61
C THR A 127 -9.08 12.98 -21.05
N LEU A 128 -9.31 12.60 -19.80
CA LEU A 128 -10.53 12.83 -19.04
C LEU A 128 -10.16 13.45 -17.69
N TRP A 129 -9.86 14.75 -17.72
CA TRP A 129 -9.60 15.55 -16.52
C TRP A 129 -10.89 15.76 -15.72
N THR A 130 -10.75 15.98 -14.41
CA THR A 130 -11.88 16.18 -13.51
C THR A 130 -12.77 17.37 -13.93
N GLU A 131 -12.14 18.45 -14.40
CA GLU A 131 -12.83 19.68 -14.87
C GLU A 131 -13.57 19.48 -16.19
N ASP A 132 -12.96 18.80 -17.16
CA ASP A 132 -13.53 18.59 -18.49
C ASP A 132 -14.64 17.55 -18.49
N ARG A 133 -14.56 16.55 -17.61
CA ARG A 133 -15.54 15.45 -17.51
C ARG A 133 -16.95 15.92 -17.18
N LEU A 134 -17.10 17.06 -16.50
CA LEU A 134 -18.41 17.62 -16.18
C LEU A 134 -19.11 18.19 -17.43
N GLN A 135 -18.35 18.53 -18.47
CA GLN A 135 -18.87 18.94 -19.77
C GLN A 135 -19.17 17.71 -20.63
N VAL A 136 -20.31 17.07 -20.37
CA VAL A 136 -20.72 15.88 -21.13
C VAL A 136 -20.99 16.25 -22.59
N GLU A 137 -20.45 15.46 -23.52
CA GLU A 137 -20.79 15.47 -24.94
C GLU A 137 -22.22 14.95 -25.13
N SER A 138 -23.18 15.82 -24.81
CA SER A 138 -24.60 15.48 -24.67
C SER A 138 -25.47 16.16 -25.72
N GLU A 139 -24.91 17.07 -26.51
CA GLU A 139 -25.55 17.62 -27.71
C GLU A 139 -24.53 17.96 -28.80
N VAL A 140 -24.87 17.66 -30.05
CA VAL A 140 -24.07 17.96 -31.25
C VAL A 140 -24.98 18.31 -32.42
N GLU A 141 -24.45 19.07 -33.39
CA GLU A 141 -25.18 19.34 -34.64
C GLU A 141 -25.41 18.05 -35.44
N HIS A 142 -26.46 18.07 -36.27
CA HIS A 142 -26.57 17.10 -37.35
C HIS A 142 -25.42 17.30 -38.33
N TRP A 143 -25.02 16.21 -38.99
CA TRP A 143 -23.94 16.22 -39.97
C TRP A 143 -24.46 15.68 -41.31
N ASP A 144 -23.66 15.85 -42.36
CA ASP A 144 -23.93 15.21 -43.63
C ASP A 144 -23.69 13.70 -43.51
N PHE A 145 -24.75 12.89 -43.60
CA PHE A 145 -24.69 11.43 -43.49
C PHE A 145 -23.87 10.76 -44.62
N LEU A 146 -23.49 11.51 -45.66
CA LEU A 146 -22.53 11.04 -46.66
C LEU A 146 -21.07 11.16 -46.18
N LEU A 147 -20.83 11.87 -45.07
CA LEU A 147 -19.54 12.00 -44.41
C LEU A 147 -19.52 11.18 -43.11
N PRO A 148 -18.35 10.64 -42.70
CA PRO A 148 -18.23 9.91 -41.44
C PRO A 148 -18.56 10.77 -40.21
N PRO A 149 -19.12 10.16 -39.15
CA PRO A 149 -19.45 10.87 -37.92
C PRO A 149 -18.18 11.40 -37.24
N GLN A 150 -18.19 12.68 -36.88
CA GLN A 150 -17.04 13.36 -36.29
C GLN A 150 -17.06 13.33 -34.76
N SER A 151 -18.23 13.18 -34.16
CA SER A 151 -18.41 13.07 -32.71
C SER A 151 -18.85 11.67 -32.28
N LYS A 152 -18.64 11.33 -31.01
CA LYS A 152 -19.05 10.01 -30.47
C LYS A 152 -20.56 9.91 -30.38
N LEU A 153 -21.24 11.04 -30.14
CA LEU A 153 -22.69 11.09 -30.16
C LEU A 153 -23.25 10.85 -31.58
N GLN A 154 -22.63 11.37 -32.62
CA GLN A 154 -22.98 11.05 -34.02
C GLN A 154 -22.70 9.58 -34.36
N TYR A 155 -21.62 9.00 -33.82
CA TYR A 155 -21.36 7.57 -34.00
C TYR A 155 -22.44 6.69 -33.33
N LEU A 156 -22.88 7.03 -32.10
CA LEU A 156 -24.01 6.36 -31.46
C LEU A 156 -25.33 6.56 -32.23
N TYR A 157 -25.48 7.70 -32.91
CA TYR A 157 -26.62 7.93 -33.78
C TYR A 157 -26.68 6.89 -34.91
N GLU A 158 -25.55 6.62 -35.59
CA GLU A 158 -25.44 5.64 -36.67
C GLU A 158 -25.53 4.18 -36.16
N ASP A 159 -24.75 3.83 -35.14
CA ASP A 159 -24.70 2.46 -34.62
C ASP A 159 -25.65 2.27 -33.42
N ARG A 160 -26.88 1.83 -33.72
CA ARG A 160 -27.89 1.47 -32.71
C ARG A 160 -27.48 0.31 -31.79
N ALA A 161 -26.58 -0.58 -32.24
CA ALA A 161 -26.07 -1.65 -31.40
C ALA A 161 -25.06 -1.10 -30.39
N ALA A 162 -24.18 -0.18 -30.80
CA ALA A 162 -23.32 0.57 -29.89
C ALA A 162 -24.12 1.39 -28.87
N GLU A 163 -25.17 2.09 -29.31
CA GLU A 163 -26.09 2.81 -28.42
C GLU A 163 -26.73 1.86 -27.39
N SER A 164 -27.18 0.68 -27.82
CA SER A 164 -27.79 -0.31 -26.93
C SER A 164 -26.81 -0.83 -25.88
N ARG A 165 -25.58 -1.20 -26.27
CA ARG A 165 -24.51 -1.63 -25.37
C ARG A 165 -24.15 -0.52 -24.37
N PHE A 166 -23.95 0.70 -24.87
CA PHE A 166 -23.67 1.88 -24.03
C PHE A 166 -24.79 2.13 -23.01
N SER A 167 -26.04 2.09 -23.46
CA SER A 167 -27.19 2.31 -22.60
C SER A 167 -27.39 1.21 -21.55
N GLU A 168 -27.03 -0.03 -21.84
CA GLU A 168 -27.09 -1.13 -20.87
C GLU A 168 -26.10 -0.91 -19.73
N LEU A 169 -24.89 -0.44 -20.02
CA LEU A 169 -23.89 -0.12 -19.01
C LEU A 169 -24.34 1.01 -18.08
N VAL A 170 -24.94 2.08 -18.63
CA VAL A 170 -25.51 3.16 -17.82
C VAL A 170 -26.66 2.66 -16.96
N HIS A 171 -27.52 1.79 -17.50
CA HIS A 171 -28.63 1.20 -16.76
C HIS A 171 -28.18 0.30 -15.61
N GLN A 172 -27.07 -0.43 -15.76
CA GLN A 172 -26.49 -1.22 -14.66
C GLN A 172 -26.12 -0.35 -13.45
N ALA A 173 -25.66 0.88 -13.68
CA ALA A 173 -25.20 1.79 -12.62
C ALA A 173 -26.31 2.65 -12.01
N PHE A 174 -27.18 3.23 -12.85
CA PHE A 174 -28.16 4.22 -12.41
C PHE A 174 -29.61 3.74 -12.52
N ARG A 175 -29.87 2.51 -13.00
CA ARG A 175 -31.22 2.01 -13.30
C ARG A 175 -32.00 2.91 -14.27
N HIS A 176 -31.28 3.75 -15.01
CA HIS A 176 -31.79 4.58 -16.07
C HIS A 176 -31.08 4.22 -17.36
N HIS A 177 -31.84 4.04 -18.43
CA HIS A 177 -31.25 3.96 -19.76
C HIS A 177 -30.85 5.36 -20.24
N VAL A 178 -30.04 5.40 -21.29
CA VAL A 178 -29.77 6.61 -22.06
C VAL A 178 -30.04 6.30 -23.52
N CYS A 179 -30.50 7.28 -24.28
CA CYS A 179 -30.73 7.12 -25.71
C CYS A 179 -30.36 8.39 -26.47
N VAL A 180 -30.07 8.20 -27.76
CA VAL A 180 -29.84 9.29 -28.71
C VAL A 180 -31.17 9.74 -29.27
N ASP A 181 -31.53 10.99 -28.99
CA ASP A 181 -32.64 11.67 -29.64
C ASP A 181 -32.23 12.10 -31.05
N ARG A 182 -32.94 11.52 -32.02
CA ARG A 182 -32.73 11.73 -33.46
C ARG A 182 -33.74 12.70 -34.06
N TYR A 183 -34.69 13.17 -33.27
CA TYR A 183 -35.87 13.93 -33.71
C TYR A 183 -35.86 15.39 -33.27
N ASP A 184 -34.82 15.82 -32.56
CA ASP A 184 -34.61 17.21 -32.17
C ASP A 184 -33.74 17.94 -33.21
N GLU A 185 -33.72 19.28 -33.14
CA GLU A 185 -32.94 20.14 -34.05
C GLU A 185 -31.44 19.87 -33.96
N ARG A 186 -30.99 19.36 -32.81
CA ARG A 186 -29.64 18.88 -32.56
C ARG A 186 -29.73 17.44 -32.07
N ILE A 187 -28.70 16.65 -32.31
CA ILE A 187 -28.62 15.30 -31.76
C ILE A 187 -28.32 15.41 -30.27
N ARG A 188 -29.13 14.76 -29.43
CA ARG A 188 -29.05 14.92 -27.97
C ARG A 188 -29.04 13.58 -27.24
N LEU A 189 -28.29 13.48 -26.15
CA LEU A 189 -28.41 12.38 -25.19
C LEU A 189 -29.52 12.65 -24.19
N ARG A 190 -30.44 11.69 -24.08
CA ARG A 190 -31.57 11.73 -23.15
C ARG A 190 -31.54 10.58 -22.17
N VAL A 191 -32.13 10.80 -21.00
CA VAL A 191 -32.29 9.82 -19.94
C VAL A 191 -33.63 9.10 -20.08
N GLY A 192 -33.57 7.78 -20.20
CA GLY A 192 -34.71 6.91 -20.46
C GLY A 192 -34.67 6.31 -21.85
N ARG A 193 -35.74 5.60 -22.20
CA ARG A 193 -36.02 5.10 -23.54
C ARG A 193 -37.51 5.36 -23.83
N PRO A 194 -37.87 5.76 -25.06
CA PRO A 194 -39.26 5.75 -25.46
C PRO A 194 -39.79 4.32 -25.51
N HIS A 195 -41.12 4.18 -25.57
CA HIS A 195 -41.78 2.88 -25.66
C HIS A 195 -41.16 2.01 -26.78
N PRO A 196 -40.95 0.69 -26.60
CA PRO A 196 -40.32 -0.18 -27.60
C PRO A 196 -40.92 -0.04 -29.00
N ASP A 197 -42.24 0.04 -29.09
CA ASP A 197 -42.97 0.20 -30.36
C ASP A 197 -42.67 1.52 -31.09
N LEU A 198 -42.20 2.55 -30.36
CA LEU A 198 -41.82 3.85 -30.91
C LEU A 198 -40.30 3.96 -31.18
N ARG A 199 -39.50 3.03 -30.65
CA ARG A 199 -38.03 3.07 -30.71
C ARG A 199 -37.50 2.76 -32.11
N ASP A 200 -38.15 1.85 -32.84
CA ASP A 200 -37.71 1.34 -34.15
C ASP A 200 -38.43 2.02 -35.33
N ALA A 201 -39.24 3.04 -35.06
CA ALA A 201 -39.81 3.89 -36.08
C ALA A 201 -38.68 4.61 -36.86
N LEU A 202 -38.72 4.54 -38.20
CA LEU A 202 -37.79 5.25 -39.08
C LEU A 202 -37.96 6.77 -38.91
N PRO A 203 -36.89 7.58 -39.11
CA PRO A 203 -36.99 9.03 -39.22
C PRO A 203 -38.00 9.38 -40.34
N GLY A 204 -39.19 9.85 -39.96
CA GLY A 204 -40.32 10.07 -40.86
C GLY A 204 -41.67 9.57 -40.31
N ALA A 205 -41.66 8.72 -39.28
CA ALA A 205 -42.87 8.23 -38.62
C ALA A 205 -43.22 9.03 -37.33
N ALA A 206 -44.37 9.72 -37.40
CA ALA A 206 -45.20 10.27 -36.33
C ALA A 206 -44.59 11.32 -35.38
N ARG A 207 -45.23 12.51 -35.34
CA ARG A 207 -45.11 13.55 -34.31
C ARG A 207 -45.07 13.00 -32.87
N GLU A 208 -45.73 11.87 -32.65
CA GLU A 208 -45.77 11.13 -31.39
C GLU A 208 -44.42 10.54 -30.98
N VAL A 209 -43.63 10.00 -31.91
CA VAL A 209 -42.28 9.47 -31.62
C VAL A 209 -41.35 10.62 -31.23
N ALA A 210 -41.35 11.71 -32.00
CA ALA A 210 -40.57 12.90 -31.69
C ALA A 210 -40.96 13.50 -30.32
N ALA A 211 -42.26 13.57 -30.02
CA ALA A 211 -42.74 14.02 -28.72
C ALA A 211 -42.29 13.08 -27.57
N ALA A 212 -42.33 11.76 -27.78
CA ALA A 212 -41.89 10.78 -26.80
C ALA A 212 -40.40 10.94 -26.44
N TYR A 213 -39.53 11.15 -27.43
CA TYR A 213 -38.12 11.47 -27.17
C TYR A 213 -37.97 12.83 -26.48
N ARG A 214 -38.61 13.89 -27.00
CA ARG A 214 -38.46 15.26 -26.46
C ARG A 214 -38.92 15.43 -25.01
N ASN A 215 -39.86 14.60 -24.56
CA ASN A 215 -40.32 14.56 -23.17
C ASN A 215 -39.33 13.88 -22.21
N LEU A 216 -38.32 13.16 -22.71
CA LEU A 216 -37.29 12.56 -21.85
C LEU A 216 -36.31 13.64 -21.37
N PRO A 217 -35.88 13.59 -20.09
CA PRO A 217 -34.88 14.51 -19.55
C PRO A 217 -33.57 14.45 -20.32
N LEU A 218 -32.87 15.58 -20.42
CA LEU A 218 -31.54 15.65 -21.02
C LEU A 218 -30.48 15.09 -20.06
N VAL A 219 -29.45 14.45 -20.60
CA VAL A 219 -28.25 14.06 -19.82
C VAL A 219 -27.54 15.29 -19.26
N SER A 220 -27.45 16.39 -20.02
CA SER A 220 -26.85 17.65 -19.57
C SER A 220 -27.54 18.26 -18.35
N ALA A 221 -28.83 17.96 -18.15
CA ALA A 221 -29.63 18.45 -17.03
C ALA A 221 -29.55 17.55 -15.78
N GLN A 222 -28.81 16.44 -15.82
CA GLN A 222 -28.61 15.56 -14.66
C GLN A 222 -27.53 16.09 -13.72
N GLY A 223 -27.47 15.51 -12.51
CA GLY A 223 -26.41 15.81 -11.54
C GLY A 223 -25.02 15.38 -11.99
N ASP A 224 -23.99 15.97 -11.38
CA ASP A 224 -22.57 15.79 -11.75
C ASP A 224 -22.12 14.33 -11.79
N GLY A 225 -22.53 13.51 -10.83
CA GLY A 225 -22.17 12.09 -10.81
C GLY A 225 -22.68 11.31 -12.04
N PHE A 226 -23.94 11.54 -12.44
CA PHE A 226 -24.51 10.90 -13.63
C PHE A 226 -23.81 11.37 -14.90
N ARG A 227 -23.61 12.69 -15.02
CA ARG A 227 -22.92 13.32 -16.13
C ARG A 227 -21.49 12.79 -16.31
N SER A 228 -20.72 12.83 -15.23
CA SER A 228 -19.34 12.34 -15.14
C SER A 228 -19.23 10.87 -15.57
N PHE A 229 -20.12 10.02 -15.06
CA PHE A 229 -20.14 8.60 -15.40
C PHE A 229 -20.47 8.35 -16.87
N VAL A 230 -21.51 9.00 -17.40
CA VAL A 230 -21.92 8.88 -18.80
C VAL A 230 -20.80 9.35 -19.73
N GLN A 231 -20.13 10.46 -19.39
CA GLN A 231 -18.99 10.96 -20.16
C GLN A 231 -17.84 9.95 -20.16
N ILE A 232 -17.43 9.39 -19.01
CA ILE A 232 -16.36 8.37 -18.98
C ILE A 232 -16.72 7.18 -19.87
N LEU A 233 -17.93 6.63 -19.71
CA LEU A 233 -18.34 5.48 -20.52
C LEU A 233 -18.42 5.82 -22.00
N LEU A 234 -18.95 7.00 -22.37
CA LEU A 234 -19.01 7.43 -23.76
C LEU A 234 -17.61 7.45 -24.36
N GLN A 235 -16.65 8.01 -23.63
CA GLN A 235 -15.30 8.19 -24.12
C GLN A 235 -14.49 6.89 -24.18
N VAL A 236 -14.68 5.95 -23.26
CA VAL A 236 -13.93 4.68 -23.25
C VAL A 236 -14.64 3.54 -24.01
N MET A 237 -15.96 3.62 -24.23
CA MET A 237 -16.70 2.56 -24.93
C MET A 237 -16.93 2.86 -26.41
N VAL A 238 -17.07 4.14 -26.77
CA VAL A 238 -17.40 4.55 -28.14
C VAL A 238 -16.13 5.04 -28.82
N ARG A 239 -15.66 4.29 -29.83
CA ARG A 239 -14.40 4.56 -30.55
C ARG A 239 -13.25 4.91 -29.58
N PRO A 240 -12.85 3.99 -28.69
CA PRO A 240 -11.81 4.29 -27.71
C PRO A 240 -10.49 4.63 -28.40
N ALA A 241 -9.80 5.62 -27.86
CA ALA A 241 -8.41 5.87 -28.23
C ALA A 241 -7.51 4.73 -27.71
N PRO A 242 -6.38 4.42 -28.39
CA PRO A 242 -5.36 3.50 -27.90
C PRO A 242 -4.85 3.83 -26.50
N ILE A 243 -4.72 5.11 -26.13
CA ILE A 243 -4.36 5.55 -24.79
C ILE A 243 -5.48 6.41 -24.21
N VAL A 244 -5.92 6.09 -23.00
CA VAL A 244 -6.85 6.94 -22.25
C VAL A 244 -6.28 7.25 -20.86
N ILE A 245 -6.24 8.54 -20.53
CA ILE A 245 -5.83 9.06 -19.23
C ILE A 245 -7.07 9.56 -18.50
N ILE A 246 -7.30 9.10 -17.27
CA ILE A 246 -8.48 9.44 -16.48
C ILE A 246 -8.05 9.90 -15.08
N ASP A 247 -8.37 11.14 -14.74
CA ASP A 247 -8.09 11.70 -13.42
C ASP A 247 -9.33 11.60 -12.53
N GLU A 248 -9.21 11.00 -11.36
CA GLU A 248 -10.24 10.87 -10.31
C GLU A 248 -11.63 10.42 -10.83
N PRO A 249 -11.74 9.26 -11.52
CA PRO A 249 -12.99 8.80 -12.14
C PRO A 249 -14.15 8.61 -11.16
N GLU A 250 -13.86 8.38 -9.88
CA GLU A 250 -14.83 8.29 -8.80
C GLU A 250 -15.47 9.63 -8.41
N ALA A 251 -14.91 10.75 -8.84
CA ALA A 251 -15.37 12.06 -8.39
C ALA A 251 -16.87 12.21 -8.69
N PHE A 252 -17.62 12.69 -7.69
CA PHE A 252 -19.07 12.85 -7.71
C PHE A 252 -19.90 11.54 -7.69
N LEU A 253 -19.27 10.37 -7.57
CA LEU A 253 -19.95 9.08 -7.48
C LEU A 253 -20.07 8.58 -6.05
N HIS A 254 -21.20 7.94 -5.74
CA HIS A 254 -21.32 7.18 -4.48
C HIS A 254 -20.46 5.91 -4.53
N PRO A 255 -19.99 5.39 -3.36
CA PRO A 255 -19.10 4.22 -3.31
C PRO A 255 -19.51 3.02 -4.19
N PRO A 256 -20.80 2.58 -4.23
CA PRO A 256 -21.19 1.47 -5.10
C PRO A 256 -21.04 1.78 -6.61
N GLN A 257 -21.24 3.04 -7.00
CA GLN A 257 -21.10 3.49 -8.39
C GLN A 257 -19.63 3.57 -8.79
N ALA A 258 -18.76 4.10 -7.93
CA ALA A 258 -17.31 4.13 -8.17
C ALA A 258 -16.76 2.71 -8.35
N ARG A 259 -17.20 1.77 -7.49
CA ARG A 259 -16.84 0.35 -7.61
C ARG A 259 -17.34 -0.30 -8.88
N LEU A 260 -18.57 -0.02 -9.28
CA LEU A 260 -19.08 -0.51 -10.55
C LEU A 260 -18.29 0.07 -11.73
N LEU A 261 -17.98 1.36 -11.72
CA LEU A 261 -17.17 2.00 -12.76
C LEU A 261 -15.80 1.34 -12.90
N GLY A 262 -15.10 1.09 -11.78
CA GLY A 262 -13.82 0.38 -11.78
C GLY A 262 -13.93 -1.01 -12.40
N ARG A 263 -14.99 -1.76 -12.06
CA ARG A 263 -15.26 -3.09 -12.64
C ARG A 263 -15.53 -3.01 -14.15
N LEU A 264 -16.33 -2.02 -14.57
CA LEU A 264 -16.64 -1.82 -15.98
C LEU A 264 -15.37 -1.51 -16.77
N LEU A 265 -14.56 -0.53 -16.35
CA LEU A 265 -13.32 -0.14 -17.02
C LEU A 265 -12.32 -1.30 -17.12
N ALA A 266 -12.17 -2.08 -16.04
CA ALA A 266 -11.30 -3.26 -16.03
C ALA A 266 -11.79 -4.36 -16.99
N GLY A 267 -13.11 -4.47 -17.22
CA GLY A 267 -13.75 -5.44 -18.10
C GLY A 267 -13.92 -5.01 -19.56
N ILE A 268 -13.58 -3.77 -19.92
CA ILE A 268 -13.61 -3.33 -21.32
C ILE A 268 -12.62 -4.18 -22.12
N ARG A 269 -13.05 -4.68 -23.27
CA ARG A 269 -12.21 -5.46 -24.20
C ARG A 269 -11.69 -4.54 -25.31
N GLY A 270 -10.44 -4.75 -25.73
CA GLY A 270 -9.83 -4.00 -26.83
C GLY A 270 -8.40 -3.56 -26.52
N GLN A 271 -7.74 -3.00 -27.54
CA GLN A 271 -6.36 -2.50 -27.46
C GLN A 271 -6.33 -1.07 -26.94
N THR A 272 -6.72 -0.90 -25.68
CA THR A 272 -6.70 0.40 -25.00
C THR A 272 -5.93 0.32 -23.71
N GLN A 273 -4.88 1.12 -23.61
CA GLN A 273 -4.09 1.33 -22.42
C GLN A 273 -4.71 2.42 -21.54
N LEU A 274 -5.03 2.10 -20.28
CA LEU A 274 -5.62 3.04 -19.33
C LEU A 274 -4.60 3.52 -18.31
N PHE A 275 -4.54 4.83 -18.09
CA PHE A 275 -3.80 5.45 -16.98
C PHE A 275 -4.78 6.19 -16.08
N VAL A 276 -4.90 5.75 -14.84
CA VAL A 276 -5.93 6.28 -13.93
C VAL A 276 -5.31 6.77 -12.64
N ALA A 277 -5.60 8.00 -12.24
CA ALA A 277 -5.32 8.49 -10.90
C ALA A 277 -6.58 8.36 -10.06
N THR A 278 -6.46 7.80 -8.86
CA THR A 278 -7.61 7.59 -7.97
C THR A 278 -7.20 7.68 -6.50
N HIS A 279 -8.11 8.14 -5.66
CA HIS A 279 -8.03 8.05 -4.20
C HIS A 279 -9.13 7.14 -3.61
N SER A 280 -9.92 6.47 -4.45
CA SER A 280 -11.04 5.65 -4.05
C SER A 280 -10.69 4.18 -3.88
N ALA A 281 -10.83 3.70 -2.64
CA ALA A 281 -10.76 2.28 -2.34
C ALA A 281 -11.85 1.47 -3.05
N ASP A 282 -13.04 2.04 -3.21
CA ASP A 282 -14.16 1.40 -3.89
C ASP A 282 -13.90 1.22 -5.38
N PHE A 283 -13.37 2.23 -6.06
CA PHE A 283 -12.97 2.12 -7.46
C PHE A 283 -11.91 1.04 -7.65
N LEU A 284 -10.83 1.07 -6.84
CA LEU A 284 -9.77 0.07 -6.88
C LEU A 284 -10.29 -1.35 -6.59
N ALA A 285 -11.18 -1.52 -5.62
CA ALA A 285 -11.83 -2.80 -5.35
C ALA A 285 -12.65 -3.27 -6.55
N GLY A 286 -13.36 -2.36 -7.22
CA GLY A 286 -14.08 -2.63 -8.46
C GLY A 286 -13.19 -3.18 -9.56
N VAL A 287 -12.05 -2.53 -9.78
CA VAL A 287 -11.03 -2.95 -10.75
C VAL A 287 -10.56 -4.37 -10.46
N LEU A 288 -10.15 -4.64 -9.22
CA LEU A 288 -9.57 -5.92 -8.82
C LEU A 288 -10.60 -7.06 -8.71
N GLU A 289 -11.89 -6.75 -8.76
CA GLU A 289 -12.99 -7.73 -8.74
C GLU A 289 -13.45 -8.19 -10.12
N ALA A 290 -13.01 -7.55 -11.20
CA ALA A 290 -13.44 -7.92 -12.54
C ALA A 290 -13.01 -9.36 -12.88
N GLU A 291 -13.97 -10.22 -13.22
CA GLU A 291 -13.72 -11.64 -13.53
C GLU A 291 -12.88 -11.83 -14.81
N GLN A 292 -12.98 -10.90 -15.76
CA GLN A 292 -12.22 -10.87 -17.02
C GLN A 292 -11.35 -9.60 -17.06
N ALA A 293 -10.56 -9.39 -16.01
CA ALA A 293 -9.75 -8.19 -15.85
C ALA A 293 -8.63 -8.13 -16.90
N ARG A 294 -8.50 -6.98 -17.55
CA ARG A 294 -7.25 -6.57 -18.20
C ARG A 294 -6.08 -6.58 -17.18
N PRO A 295 -4.82 -6.74 -17.62
CA PRO A 295 -3.67 -6.67 -16.71
C PRO A 295 -3.62 -5.33 -15.95
N VAL A 296 -3.30 -5.36 -14.64
CA VAL A 296 -3.29 -4.17 -13.79
C VAL A 296 -1.91 -3.94 -13.19
N SER A 297 -1.42 -2.71 -13.27
CA SER A 297 -0.26 -2.21 -12.54
C SER A 297 -0.71 -1.17 -11.53
N ILE A 298 -0.21 -1.21 -10.29
CA ILE A 298 -0.61 -0.28 -9.22
C ILE A 298 0.64 0.41 -8.70
N VAL A 299 0.68 1.73 -8.80
CA VAL A 299 1.78 2.57 -8.33
C VAL A 299 1.28 3.47 -7.21
N ARG A 300 1.83 3.30 -6.00
CA ARG A 300 1.56 4.18 -4.86
C ARG A 300 2.53 5.35 -4.88
N LEU A 301 2.00 6.55 -4.85
CA LEU A 301 2.74 7.82 -4.74
C LEU A 301 2.68 8.33 -3.31
N ASP A 302 3.83 8.74 -2.79
CA ASP A 302 3.99 9.30 -1.46
C ASP A 302 4.80 10.61 -1.56
N ARG A 303 4.39 11.60 -0.79
CA ARG A 303 5.06 12.89 -0.65
C ARG A 303 5.05 13.42 0.78
N SER A 304 4.73 12.57 1.75
CA SER A 304 4.60 12.91 3.16
C SER A 304 5.92 13.42 3.77
N SER A 305 7.07 12.97 3.27
CA SER A 305 8.41 13.43 3.67
C SER A 305 8.87 14.72 2.95
N GLY A 306 8.05 15.27 2.06
CA GLY A 306 8.39 16.42 1.20
C GLY A 306 9.08 16.03 -0.11
N ALA A 307 9.81 14.92 -0.16
CA ALA A 307 10.38 14.37 -1.39
C ALA A 307 9.39 13.40 -2.07
N PRO A 308 9.34 13.36 -3.42
CA PRO A 308 8.55 12.36 -4.13
C PRO A 308 9.12 10.96 -3.93
N ALA A 309 8.26 10.03 -3.51
CA ALA A 309 8.54 8.60 -3.45
C ALA A 309 7.43 7.84 -4.18
N ALA A 310 7.80 6.77 -4.88
CA ALA A 310 6.84 5.92 -5.58
C ALA A 310 7.20 4.45 -5.36
N ARG A 311 6.18 3.59 -5.29
CA ARG A 311 6.35 2.14 -5.15
C ARG A 311 5.37 1.40 -6.04
N LEU A 312 5.87 0.41 -6.77
CA LEU A 312 5.03 -0.57 -7.45
C LEU A 312 4.47 -1.56 -6.44
N LEU A 313 3.15 -1.73 -6.41
CA LEU A 313 2.48 -2.67 -5.51
C LEU A 313 2.18 -3.97 -6.25
N ASN A 314 2.27 -5.09 -5.54
CA ASN A 314 1.84 -6.39 -6.06
C ASN A 314 0.29 -6.42 -6.11
N PRO A 315 -0.34 -6.56 -7.30
CA PRO A 315 -1.79 -6.61 -7.42
C PRO A 315 -2.45 -7.72 -6.60
N ASP A 316 -1.80 -8.89 -6.48
CA ASP A 316 -2.34 -10.03 -5.72
C ASP A 316 -2.34 -9.74 -4.21
N ALA A 317 -1.32 -9.03 -3.72
CA ALA A 317 -1.26 -8.63 -2.31
C ALA A 317 -2.36 -7.60 -1.99
N VAL A 318 -2.57 -6.62 -2.88
CA VAL A 318 -3.65 -5.63 -2.75
C VAL A 318 -5.02 -6.30 -2.84
N GLN A 319 -5.21 -7.22 -3.80
CA GLN A 319 -6.45 -7.98 -3.94
C GLN A 319 -6.71 -8.87 -2.70
N GLY A 320 -5.67 -9.51 -2.15
CA GLY A 320 -5.75 -10.27 -0.91
C GLY A 320 -6.20 -9.43 0.28
N LEU A 321 -5.68 -8.20 0.40
CA LEU A 321 -6.12 -7.23 1.41
C LEU A 321 -7.62 -6.91 1.24
N LEU A 322 -8.05 -6.58 0.02
CA LEU A 322 -9.44 -6.19 -0.27
C LEU A 322 -10.45 -7.36 -0.21
N ARG A 323 -9.99 -8.62 -0.39
CA ARG A 323 -10.85 -9.81 -0.31
C ARG A 323 -11.00 -10.36 1.11
N THR A 324 -10.08 -10.03 2.01
CA THR A 324 -10.12 -10.52 3.40
C THR A 324 -11.39 -9.98 4.09
N PRO A 325 -12.36 -10.83 4.51
CA PRO A 325 -13.70 -10.38 4.92
C PRO A 325 -13.70 -9.28 6.00
N LEU A 326 -12.88 -9.43 7.03
CA LEU A 326 -12.77 -8.44 8.12
C LEU A 326 -12.16 -7.12 7.65
N LEU A 327 -11.25 -7.16 6.67
CA LEU A 327 -10.62 -5.96 6.13
C LEU A 327 -11.52 -5.27 5.10
N ARG A 328 -12.23 -6.06 4.28
CA ARG A 328 -13.13 -5.61 3.21
C ARG A 328 -14.30 -4.77 3.70
N TYR A 329 -14.91 -5.16 4.83
CA TYR A 329 -16.07 -4.46 5.40
C TYR A 329 -15.69 -3.46 6.50
N SER A 330 -14.41 -3.11 6.58
CA SER A 330 -13.89 -2.09 7.49
C SER A 330 -13.29 -0.94 6.69
N ASN A 331 -12.92 0.14 7.37
CA ASN A 331 -12.17 1.24 6.76
C ASN A 331 -10.70 0.89 6.46
N LEU A 332 -10.28 -0.39 6.60
CA LEU A 332 -8.90 -0.84 6.34
C LEU A 332 -8.47 -0.69 4.88
N SER A 333 -9.40 -0.84 3.92
CA SER A 333 -9.12 -0.59 2.51
C SER A 333 -8.77 0.87 2.23
N SER A 334 -9.31 1.81 3.00
CA SER A 334 -8.97 3.23 2.90
C SER A 334 -7.51 3.49 3.27
N GLY A 335 -6.89 2.64 4.09
CA GLY A 335 -5.48 2.76 4.50
C GLY A 335 -4.48 2.82 3.34
N LEU A 336 -4.82 2.28 2.16
CA LEU A 336 -4.02 2.40 0.93
C LEU A 336 -3.78 3.86 0.49
N PHE A 337 -4.68 4.76 0.89
CA PHE A 337 -4.70 6.17 0.51
C PHE A 337 -4.30 7.11 1.65
N TYR A 338 -3.88 6.56 2.79
CA TYR A 338 -3.29 7.34 3.87
C TYR A 338 -1.78 7.27 3.82
N ASP A 339 -1.13 8.26 4.40
CA ASP A 339 0.34 8.27 4.48
C ASP A 339 0.80 7.15 5.42
N ARG A 340 0.06 6.96 6.52
CA ARG A 340 0.38 6.03 7.61
C ARG A 340 -0.88 5.42 8.21
N VAL A 341 -0.75 4.22 8.76
CA VAL A 341 -1.80 3.50 9.50
C VAL A 341 -1.32 3.12 10.89
N VAL A 342 -2.18 3.30 11.89
CA VAL A 342 -1.99 2.75 13.24
C VAL A 342 -3.11 1.76 13.50
N LEU A 343 -2.73 0.51 13.80
CA LEU A 343 -3.67 -0.54 14.17
C LEU A 343 -3.85 -0.59 15.68
N CYS A 344 -5.08 -0.70 16.15
CA CYS A 344 -5.39 -0.95 17.55
C CYS A 344 -6.30 -2.19 17.69
N GLU A 345 -6.48 -2.66 18.91
CA GLU A 345 -7.30 -3.84 19.17
C GLU A 345 -8.79 -3.59 18.97
N ALA A 346 -9.32 -2.49 19.52
CA ALA A 346 -10.73 -2.15 19.48
C ALA A 346 -10.98 -0.69 19.09
N ALA A 347 -12.23 -0.40 18.70
CA ALA A 347 -12.63 0.92 18.22
C ALA A 347 -12.42 2.04 19.28
N GLY A 348 -12.65 1.74 20.57
CA GLY A 348 -12.41 2.69 21.65
C GLY A 348 -10.94 3.07 21.83
N ASP A 349 -10.03 2.13 21.57
CA ASP A 349 -8.58 2.38 21.58
C ASP A 349 -8.20 3.33 20.43
N CYS A 350 -8.71 3.06 19.22
CA CYS A 350 -8.49 3.93 18.06
C CYS A 350 -8.94 5.36 18.33
N GLN A 351 -10.12 5.56 18.92
CA GLN A 351 -10.64 6.90 19.23
C GLN A 351 -9.73 7.64 20.21
N PHE A 352 -9.34 6.99 21.30
CA PHE A 352 -8.47 7.60 22.30
C PHE A 352 -7.09 7.93 21.74
N TYR A 353 -6.43 6.98 21.06
CA TYR A 353 -5.10 7.22 20.51
C TYR A 353 -5.09 8.22 19.36
N ALA A 354 -6.15 8.26 18.53
CA ALA A 354 -6.31 9.32 17.53
C ALA A 354 -6.39 10.70 18.20
N ALA A 355 -7.21 10.84 19.25
CA ALA A 355 -7.34 12.07 20.02
C ALA A 355 -6.04 12.45 20.74
N ALA A 356 -5.33 11.48 21.32
CA ALA A 356 -4.03 11.68 21.95
C ALA A 356 -3.00 12.16 20.92
N PHE A 357 -2.92 11.52 19.75
CA PHE A 357 -2.07 11.97 18.65
C PHE A 357 -2.39 13.43 18.29
N ASP A 358 -3.67 13.77 18.12
CA ASP A 358 -4.07 15.14 17.83
C ASP A 358 -3.67 16.16 18.92
N ALA A 359 -3.72 15.76 20.19
CA ALA A 359 -3.34 16.61 21.32
C ALA A 359 -1.82 16.73 21.50
N THR A 360 -1.04 15.74 21.04
CA THR A 360 0.42 15.69 21.20
C THR A 360 1.17 16.19 19.96
N LYS A 361 0.47 16.67 18.93
CA LYS A 361 1.12 17.19 17.70
C LYS A 361 1.77 18.53 17.97
N ASP A 362 2.97 18.74 17.41
CA ASP A 362 3.58 20.06 17.38
C ASP A 362 2.72 20.99 16.51
N ALA A 363 2.43 22.20 17.00
CA ALA A 363 1.59 23.17 16.30
C ALA A 363 2.18 23.61 14.94
N SER A 364 3.48 23.41 14.73
CA SER A 364 4.20 23.69 13.48
C SER A 364 4.38 22.47 12.57
N ALA A 365 4.00 21.27 13.02
CA ALA A 365 4.12 20.07 12.21
C ALA A 365 3.09 20.07 11.07
N ALA A 366 3.48 19.50 9.92
CA ALA A 366 2.55 19.25 8.83
C ALA A 366 1.38 18.38 9.30
N HIS A 367 0.23 18.48 8.62
CA HIS A 367 -0.91 17.64 8.92
C HIS A 367 -0.54 16.17 8.67
N ASP A 368 -0.42 15.40 9.75
CA ASP A 368 -0.12 13.98 9.67
C ASP A 368 -1.38 13.21 9.24
N ASN A 369 -1.44 12.79 7.98
CA ASN A 369 -2.53 11.98 7.44
C ASN A 369 -2.42 10.52 7.91
N THR A 370 -2.65 10.31 9.22
CA THR A 370 -2.57 9.00 9.90
C THR A 370 -3.96 8.44 10.15
N LEU A 371 -4.20 7.22 9.70
CA LEU A 371 -5.48 6.52 9.91
C LEU A 371 -5.38 5.52 11.05
N PHE A 372 -6.28 5.61 12.02
CA PHE A 372 -6.42 4.64 13.11
C PHE A 372 -7.49 3.59 12.76
N LEU A 373 -7.13 2.31 12.86
CA LEU A 373 -8.00 1.20 12.48
C LEU A 373 -7.95 0.10 13.51
N HIS A 374 -9.10 -0.52 13.79
CA HIS A 374 -9.14 -1.66 14.72
C HIS A 374 -9.21 -2.99 13.96
N THR A 375 -8.59 -4.02 14.53
CA THR A 375 -8.68 -5.40 14.01
C THR A 375 -9.73 -6.24 14.73
N SER A 376 -10.53 -5.62 15.60
CA SER A 376 -11.59 -6.30 16.39
C SER A 376 -11.03 -7.44 17.25
N GLY A 377 -9.86 -7.21 17.86
CA GLY A 377 -9.16 -8.16 18.72
C GLY A 377 -7.67 -8.27 18.42
N LYS A 378 -6.96 -9.00 19.29
CA LYS A 378 -5.49 -9.13 19.30
C LYS A 378 -4.92 -10.05 18.23
N ALA A 379 -5.62 -11.15 17.95
CA ALA A 379 -5.11 -12.20 17.06
C ALA A 379 -4.78 -11.71 15.64
N PRO A 380 -5.60 -10.86 14.98
CA PRO A 380 -5.33 -10.43 13.61
C PRO A 380 -4.33 -9.27 13.47
N LEU A 381 -3.86 -8.66 14.57
CA LEU A 381 -3.02 -7.45 14.53
C LEU A 381 -1.75 -7.66 13.70
N GLY A 382 -0.97 -8.69 14.02
CA GLY A 382 0.31 -8.97 13.34
C GLY A 382 0.15 -9.27 11.84
N ASP A 383 -0.83 -10.11 11.48
CA ASP A 383 -1.09 -10.46 10.08
C ASP A 383 -1.62 -9.25 9.28
N THR A 384 -2.51 -8.44 9.87
CA THR A 384 -3.03 -7.23 9.24
C THR A 384 -1.92 -6.20 9.00
N ALA A 385 -1.05 -5.99 10.00
CA ALA A 385 0.11 -5.12 9.87
C ALA A 385 1.05 -5.60 8.74
N ARG A 386 1.32 -6.90 8.66
CA ARG A 386 2.12 -7.51 7.60
C ARG A 386 1.55 -7.21 6.21
N ARG A 387 0.24 -7.44 6.00
CA ARG A 387 -0.43 -7.22 4.72
C ARG A 387 -0.41 -5.77 4.28
N LEU A 388 -0.65 -4.83 5.20
CA LEU A 388 -0.59 -3.39 4.91
C LEU A 388 0.84 -2.96 4.54
N ARG A 389 1.85 -3.47 5.25
CA ARG A 389 3.27 -3.21 4.95
C ARG A 389 3.70 -3.80 3.60
N GLN A 390 3.21 -4.98 3.24
CA GLN A 390 3.41 -5.57 1.90
C GLN A 390 2.78 -4.71 0.80
N CYS A 391 1.66 -4.04 1.07
CA CYS A 391 1.07 -3.02 0.19
C CYS A 391 1.81 -1.67 0.26
N GLY A 392 2.95 -1.61 0.94
CA GLY A 392 3.79 -0.43 1.06
C GLY A 392 3.26 0.67 1.95
N ILE A 393 2.32 0.36 2.85
CA ILE A 393 1.75 1.33 3.79
C ILE A 393 2.55 1.29 5.11
N PRO A 394 3.16 2.42 5.53
CA PRO A 394 3.72 2.57 6.86
C PRO A 394 2.70 2.23 7.94
N THR A 395 2.94 1.15 8.68
CA THR A 395 1.95 0.61 9.64
C THR A 395 2.58 0.35 10.99
N ALA A 396 2.03 0.97 12.03
CA ALA A 396 2.34 0.68 13.43
C ALA A 396 1.16 -0.04 14.09
N VAL A 397 1.41 -0.77 15.16
CA VAL A 397 0.41 -1.48 15.96
C VAL A 397 0.49 -1.00 17.39
N ILE A 398 -0.64 -0.76 18.03
CA ILE A 398 -0.76 -0.52 19.47
C ILE A 398 -1.52 -1.70 20.09
N ALA A 399 -0.94 -2.32 21.11
CA ALA A 399 -1.54 -3.44 21.83
C ALA A 399 -1.39 -3.30 23.34
N ASP A 400 -2.33 -3.84 24.10
CA ASP A 400 -2.27 -3.91 25.57
C ASP A 400 -1.10 -4.81 26.02
N PHE A 401 -0.65 -4.63 27.26
CA PHE A 401 0.52 -5.31 27.83
C PHE A 401 0.40 -6.84 27.88
N ASP A 402 -0.81 -7.37 27.99
CA ASP A 402 -1.08 -8.82 27.92
C ASP A 402 -0.92 -9.39 26.49
N TYR A 403 -0.64 -8.56 25.48
CA TYR A 403 -0.17 -9.03 24.18
C TYR A 403 1.15 -9.82 24.26
N LEU A 404 1.99 -9.53 25.27
CA LEU A 404 3.24 -10.26 25.54
C LEU A 404 3.02 -11.74 25.88
N ARG A 405 1.81 -12.13 26.33
CA ARG A 405 1.49 -13.50 26.72
C ARG A 405 1.62 -14.48 25.55
N SER A 406 0.95 -14.17 24.45
CA SER A 406 0.80 -15.06 23.29
C SER A 406 0.80 -14.33 21.95
N GLY A 407 0.52 -13.03 21.93
CA GLY A 407 0.44 -12.23 20.71
C GLY A 407 1.81 -11.88 20.14
N LEU A 408 2.78 -11.52 21.00
CA LEU A 408 4.08 -11.01 20.58
C LEU A 408 4.84 -12.02 19.70
N ALA A 409 5.02 -13.26 20.16
CA ALA A 409 5.75 -14.27 19.41
C ALA A 409 5.14 -14.50 18.01
N ALA A 410 3.82 -14.68 17.93
CA ALA A 410 3.13 -14.87 16.66
C ALA A 410 3.23 -13.65 15.72
N ALA A 411 3.17 -12.44 16.28
CA ALA A 411 3.34 -11.20 15.52
C ALA A 411 4.78 -11.02 15.02
N VAL A 412 5.78 -11.37 15.84
CA VAL A 412 7.20 -11.27 15.45
C VAL A 412 7.54 -12.29 14.38
N THR A 413 7.10 -13.55 14.51
CA THR A 413 7.22 -14.55 13.43
C THR A 413 6.57 -14.03 12.15
N SER A 414 5.39 -13.42 12.25
CA SER A 414 4.67 -12.83 11.13
C SER A 414 5.42 -11.65 10.46
N LEU A 415 6.20 -10.88 11.20
CA LEU A 415 6.76 -9.60 10.75
C LEU A 415 8.25 -9.65 10.40
N ALA A 416 9.03 -10.57 10.97
CA ALA A 416 10.48 -10.60 10.82
C ALA A 416 11.08 -12.03 10.77
N ASP A 417 10.25 -13.08 10.78
CA ASP A 417 10.63 -14.50 10.68
C ASP A 417 11.67 -15.02 11.70
N VAL A 418 12.09 -14.22 12.70
CA VAL A 418 13.06 -14.60 13.74
C VAL A 418 12.54 -14.29 15.14
N THR A 419 12.35 -15.32 15.98
CA THR A 419 11.91 -15.17 17.39
C THR A 419 12.93 -15.64 18.42
N GLU A 420 14.01 -16.31 18.00
CA GLU A 420 14.92 -17.06 18.89
C GLU A 420 15.57 -16.18 19.98
N HIS A 421 15.84 -14.91 19.67
CA HIS A 421 16.44 -13.96 20.61
C HIS A 421 15.45 -13.43 21.67
N LEU A 422 14.13 -13.60 21.48
CA LEU A 422 13.10 -13.13 22.41
C LEU A 422 12.65 -14.22 23.39
N ASP A 423 12.95 -15.49 23.10
CA ASP A 423 12.50 -16.63 23.90
C ASP A 423 12.97 -16.59 25.37
N PRO A 424 14.22 -16.19 25.70
CA PRO A 424 14.66 -16.08 27.09
C PRO A 424 13.85 -15.06 27.89
N ASP A 425 13.63 -13.88 27.31
CA ASP A 425 12.90 -12.79 27.96
C ASP A 425 11.39 -13.12 28.06
N LEU A 426 10.80 -13.70 27.02
CA LEU A 426 9.42 -14.20 27.05
C LEU A 426 9.23 -15.29 28.11
N LYS A 427 10.20 -16.20 28.23
CA LYS A 427 10.20 -17.26 29.25
C LYS A 427 10.26 -16.66 30.65
N CYS A 428 11.20 -15.73 30.90
CA CYS A 428 11.31 -15.02 32.18
C CYS A 428 9.99 -14.37 32.58
N LEU A 429 9.34 -13.66 31.64
CA LEU A 429 8.08 -12.98 31.90
C LEU A 429 6.91 -13.95 32.14
N ARG A 430 6.85 -15.05 31.39
CA ARG A 430 5.83 -16.11 31.55
C ARG A 430 5.98 -16.82 32.89
N GLU A 431 7.19 -17.12 33.32
CA GLU A 431 7.48 -17.72 34.63
C GLU A 431 7.08 -16.78 35.77
N HIS A 432 7.37 -15.48 35.64
CA HIS A 432 6.90 -14.48 36.59
C HIS A 432 5.37 -14.36 36.63
N ALA A 433 4.73 -14.33 35.46
CA ALA A 433 3.28 -14.16 35.33
C ALA A 433 2.48 -15.41 35.76
N ALA A 434 3.02 -16.61 35.52
CA ALA A 434 2.48 -17.86 36.05
C ALA A 434 2.50 -17.88 37.59
N GLY A 435 3.33 -17.02 38.19
CA GLY A 435 3.66 -17.02 39.60
C GLY A 435 4.46 -18.27 39.97
N SER A 436 5.24 -18.19 41.05
CA SER A 436 5.30 -19.36 41.91
C SER A 436 3.84 -19.68 42.23
N ARG A 437 3.36 -20.89 41.90
CA ARG A 437 2.18 -21.43 42.57
C ARG A 437 2.44 -21.13 44.03
N SER A 438 1.73 -20.17 44.64
CA SER A 438 1.56 -20.29 46.07
C SER A 438 0.92 -21.66 46.17
N GLU A 439 1.62 -22.64 46.70
CA GLU A 439 0.96 -23.79 47.26
C GLU A 439 0.04 -23.19 48.32
N THR A 440 -1.15 -22.77 47.90
CA THR A 440 -2.23 -22.46 48.81
C THR A 440 -2.42 -23.80 49.47
N SER A 441 -1.82 -23.96 50.64
CA SER A 441 -1.94 -25.20 51.39
C SER A 441 -3.42 -25.53 51.44
N ALA A 442 -3.78 -26.81 51.44
CA ALA A 442 -5.19 -27.20 51.47
C ALA A 442 -5.97 -26.47 52.62
N GLY A 443 -5.26 -26.07 53.69
CA GLY A 443 -5.77 -25.20 54.74
C GLY A 443 -6.03 -23.75 54.32
N GLY A 444 -5.12 -23.08 53.60
CA GLY A 444 -5.32 -21.71 53.10
C GLY A 444 -6.48 -21.60 52.11
N PHE A 445 -6.57 -22.53 51.16
CA PHE A 445 -7.67 -22.59 50.19
C PHE A 445 -9.02 -22.77 50.88
N LYS A 446 -9.08 -23.66 51.87
CA LYS A 446 -10.31 -23.93 52.64
C LYS A 446 -10.76 -22.70 53.43
N THR A 447 -9.82 -21.90 53.96
CA THR A 447 -10.11 -20.66 54.68
C THR A 447 -10.70 -19.59 53.76
N GLU A 448 -10.11 -19.33 52.59
CA GLU A 448 -10.63 -18.36 51.62
C GLU A 448 -11.97 -18.78 51.01
N MET A 449 -12.13 -20.06 50.68
CA MET A 449 -13.39 -20.61 50.21
C MET A 449 -14.51 -20.42 51.25
N ASN A 450 -14.25 -20.72 52.52
CA ASN A 450 -15.21 -20.52 53.60
C ASN A 450 -15.52 -19.03 53.83
N ALA A 451 -14.56 -18.13 53.60
CA ALA A 451 -14.78 -16.69 53.67
C ALA A 451 -15.69 -16.20 52.54
N LEU A 452 -15.49 -16.69 51.30
CA LEU A 452 -16.33 -16.36 50.14
C LEU A 452 -17.76 -16.88 50.25
N LEU A 453 -17.95 -18.02 50.92
CA LEU A 453 -19.25 -18.64 51.17
C LEU A 453 -19.96 -18.07 52.41
N LYS A 454 -19.31 -17.18 53.17
CA LYS A 454 -19.86 -16.63 54.41
C LYS A 454 -21.10 -15.79 54.12
N GLY A 455 -22.26 -16.27 54.56
CA GLY A 455 -23.56 -15.62 54.36
C GLY A 455 -24.41 -16.21 53.22
N VAL A 456 -23.87 -17.17 52.45
CA VAL A 456 -24.66 -17.97 51.50
C VAL A 456 -25.22 -19.17 52.26
N LYS A 457 -26.56 -19.35 52.27
CA LYS A 457 -27.17 -20.52 52.92
C LYS A 457 -26.99 -21.75 52.02
N ALA A 458 -26.93 -22.93 52.64
CA ALA A 458 -26.74 -24.20 51.92
C ALA A 458 -27.82 -24.52 50.87
N SER A 459 -28.98 -23.88 50.97
CA SER A 459 -30.12 -24.01 50.05
C SER A 459 -30.11 -23.02 48.88
N ASP A 460 -29.26 -22.00 48.93
CA ASP A 460 -29.33 -20.88 47.99
C ASP A 460 -28.39 -21.12 46.79
N PRO A 461 -28.81 -20.74 45.57
CA PRO A 461 -27.91 -20.75 44.42
C PRO A 461 -26.74 -19.78 44.64
N LEU A 462 -25.54 -20.21 44.24
CA LEU A 462 -24.33 -19.40 44.32
C LEU A 462 -24.47 -18.13 43.46
N PRO A 463 -24.30 -16.92 44.01
CA PRO A 463 -24.29 -15.70 43.21
C PRO A 463 -23.16 -15.72 42.18
N ASP A 464 -23.39 -15.24 40.96
CA ASP A 464 -22.41 -15.24 39.86
C ASP A 464 -21.06 -14.61 40.26
N ARG A 465 -21.11 -13.58 41.11
CA ARG A 465 -19.91 -12.95 41.69
C ARG A 465 -19.09 -13.92 42.54
N VAL A 466 -19.73 -14.71 43.39
CA VAL A 466 -19.07 -15.69 44.28
C VAL A 466 -18.55 -16.86 43.44
N LEU A 467 -19.31 -17.30 42.44
CA LEU A 467 -18.91 -18.34 41.50
C LEU A 467 -17.64 -17.95 40.72
N GLY A 468 -17.57 -16.70 40.25
CA GLY A 468 -16.40 -16.16 39.57
C GLY A 468 -15.14 -16.10 40.44
N GLU A 469 -15.27 -15.68 41.70
CA GLU A 469 -14.15 -15.61 42.65
C GLU A 469 -13.67 -17.00 43.09
N LEU A 470 -14.58 -17.96 43.31
CA LEU A 470 -14.23 -19.36 43.56
C LEU A 470 -13.51 -20.00 42.37
N THR A 471 -13.93 -19.67 41.14
CA THR A 471 -13.27 -20.15 39.92
C THR A 471 -11.86 -19.59 39.77
N LYS A 472 -11.63 -18.33 40.15
CA LYS A 472 -10.28 -17.73 40.20
C LYS A 472 -9.40 -18.38 41.26
N LEU A 473 -9.96 -18.59 42.46
CA LEU A 473 -9.29 -19.27 43.56
C LEU A 473 -8.84 -20.68 43.16
N ALA A 474 -9.71 -21.42 42.46
CA ALA A 474 -9.46 -22.79 42.01
C ALA A 474 -8.49 -22.90 40.82
N LYS A 475 -8.46 -21.91 39.91
CA LYS A 475 -7.56 -21.93 38.76
C LYS A 475 -6.10 -21.56 39.10
N GLY A 476 -5.85 -20.97 40.27
CA GLY A 476 -4.59 -20.32 40.58
C GLY A 476 -4.51 -18.98 39.85
N GLY A 477 -4.10 -17.93 40.56
CA GLY A 477 -4.07 -16.58 40.01
C GLY A 477 -3.00 -16.42 38.95
N ASP A 478 -3.39 -16.50 37.68
CA ASP A 478 -2.57 -16.01 36.57
C ASP A 478 -2.41 -14.49 36.72
N ARG A 479 -1.18 -14.01 36.96
CA ARG A 479 -0.89 -12.59 37.23
C ARG A 479 -0.98 -11.72 35.99
N TRP A 480 -1.25 -12.28 34.81
CA TRP A 480 -1.48 -11.51 33.59
C TRP A 480 -2.58 -10.45 33.74
N GLY A 481 -3.61 -10.69 34.56
CA GLY A 481 -4.65 -9.69 34.84
C GLY A 481 -4.15 -8.48 35.64
N ASP A 482 -3.20 -8.69 36.54
CA ASP A 482 -2.58 -7.62 37.34
C ASP A 482 -1.51 -6.88 36.54
N LEU A 483 -0.73 -7.61 35.74
CA LEU A 483 0.23 -7.03 34.79
C LEU A 483 -0.48 -6.19 33.72
N LYS A 484 -1.67 -6.61 33.24
CA LYS A 484 -2.47 -5.79 32.33
C LYS A 484 -2.86 -4.44 32.94
N LYS A 485 -3.10 -4.40 34.25
CA LYS A 485 -3.51 -3.20 34.99
C LYS A 485 -2.35 -2.29 35.41
N SER A 486 -1.15 -2.83 35.53
CA SER A 486 0.02 -2.14 36.09
C SER A 486 1.14 -1.92 35.08
N GLY A 487 1.18 -2.72 34.01
CA GLY A 487 2.24 -2.71 33.01
C GLY A 487 3.62 -2.95 33.62
N LEU A 488 4.62 -2.19 33.17
CA LEU A 488 5.98 -2.22 33.70
C LEU A 488 6.06 -1.89 35.19
N ALA A 489 5.17 -1.02 35.69
CA ALA A 489 5.19 -0.60 37.10
C ALA A 489 4.84 -1.76 38.07
N GLY A 490 4.29 -2.86 37.56
CA GLY A 490 4.04 -4.09 38.33
C GLY A 490 5.23 -5.05 38.41
N LEU A 491 6.35 -4.76 37.74
CA LEU A 491 7.53 -5.62 37.65
C LEU A 491 8.74 -5.00 38.36
N GLN A 492 9.66 -5.84 38.83
CA GLN A 492 10.94 -5.43 39.43
C GLN A 492 12.05 -6.44 39.07
N GLY A 493 13.30 -6.00 39.01
CA GLY A 493 14.47 -6.86 38.75
C GLY A 493 14.48 -7.45 37.33
N ASP A 494 14.90 -8.72 37.21
CA ASP A 494 15.05 -9.38 35.90
C ASP A 494 13.76 -9.38 35.05
N PRO A 495 12.56 -9.65 35.59
CA PRO A 495 11.31 -9.51 34.84
C PRO A 495 11.05 -8.10 34.28
N TYR A 496 11.45 -7.04 35.00
CA TYR A 496 11.34 -5.67 34.49
C TYR A 496 12.27 -5.45 33.29
N ASN A 497 13.54 -5.82 33.45
CA ASN A 497 14.54 -5.65 32.39
C ASN A 497 14.19 -6.48 31.14
N ALA A 498 13.67 -7.70 31.33
CA ALA A 498 13.16 -8.54 30.25
C ALA A 498 11.96 -7.91 29.55
N ALA A 499 10.99 -7.37 30.30
CA ALA A 499 9.84 -6.68 29.73
C ALA A 499 10.27 -5.46 28.90
N GLU A 500 11.17 -4.64 29.43
CA GLU A 500 11.66 -3.43 28.76
C GLU A 500 12.35 -3.77 27.42
N ARG A 501 13.22 -4.79 27.40
CA ARG A 501 13.82 -5.29 26.16
C ARG A 501 12.78 -5.81 25.17
N LEU A 502 11.78 -6.56 25.63
CA LEU A 502 10.70 -7.05 24.77
C LEU A 502 9.86 -5.91 24.18
N LEU A 503 9.54 -4.88 24.97
CA LEU A 503 8.82 -3.69 24.49
C LEU A 503 9.64 -2.94 23.44
N GLN A 504 10.95 -2.76 23.66
CA GLN A 504 11.82 -2.10 22.70
C GLN A 504 11.95 -2.91 21.40
N ALA A 505 12.22 -4.21 21.50
CA ALA A 505 12.31 -5.09 20.33
C ALA A 505 10.99 -5.13 19.53
N ALA A 506 9.84 -5.11 20.23
CA ALA A 506 8.53 -4.99 19.59
C ALA A 506 8.36 -3.62 18.89
N ALA A 507 8.73 -2.52 19.55
CA ALA A 507 8.65 -1.17 18.99
C ALA A 507 9.52 -0.99 17.75
N ASP A 508 10.70 -1.61 17.72
CA ASP A 508 11.61 -1.63 16.56
C ASP A 508 11.01 -2.37 15.35
N LEU A 509 10.05 -3.26 15.59
CA LEU A 509 9.23 -3.93 14.58
C LEU A 509 7.91 -3.19 14.30
N GLY A 510 7.70 -2.03 14.91
CA GLY A 510 6.48 -1.22 14.80
C GLY A 510 5.30 -1.75 15.61
N LEU A 511 5.55 -2.60 16.61
CA LEU A 511 4.56 -3.11 17.56
C LEU A 511 4.77 -2.44 18.92
N PHE A 512 3.93 -1.45 19.22
CA PHE A 512 3.99 -0.64 20.42
C PHE A 512 3.06 -1.22 21.48
N VAL A 513 3.63 -2.01 22.38
CA VAL A 513 2.89 -2.53 23.53
C VAL A 513 2.82 -1.45 24.62
N VAL A 514 1.64 -1.23 25.18
CA VAL A 514 1.35 -0.14 26.13
C VAL A 514 2.12 -0.35 27.44
N PRO A 515 3.12 0.49 27.77
CA PRO A 515 4.01 0.25 28.91
C PRO A 515 3.30 0.36 30.27
N CYS A 516 2.20 1.12 30.34
CA CYS A 516 1.38 1.25 31.55
C CYS A 516 0.29 0.19 31.68
N GLY A 517 0.26 -0.82 30.81
CA GLY A 517 -0.68 -1.93 30.91
C GLY A 517 -1.78 -1.91 29.83
N GLU A 518 -2.74 -1.01 29.98
CA GLU A 518 -3.90 -0.87 29.09
C GLU A 518 -4.29 0.61 28.96
N LEU A 519 -5.22 0.90 28.05
CA LEU A 519 -5.70 2.25 27.76
C LEU A 519 -6.08 3.04 29.02
N GLU A 520 -6.80 2.41 29.93
CA GLU A 520 -7.35 2.99 31.15
C GLU A 520 -6.25 3.46 32.13
N SER A 521 -5.03 2.95 31.99
CA SER A 521 -3.89 3.34 32.80
C SER A 521 -3.31 4.71 32.44
N TRP A 522 -3.60 5.23 31.24
CA TRP A 522 -3.18 6.57 30.82
C TRP A 522 -3.91 7.68 31.59
N VAL A 523 -5.17 7.45 31.99
CA VAL A 523 -6.01 8.44 32.70
C VAL A 523 -6.50 7.85 34.03
N ARG A 524 -5.60 7.79 35.01
CA ARG A 524 -5.88 7.19 36.34
C ARG A 524 -6.92 7.96 37.15
N GLN A 525 -7.22 9.21 36.78
CA GLN A 525 -8.24 10.05 37.42
C GLN A 525 -9.67 9.56 37.12
N VAL A 526 -9.87 8.82 36.02
CA VAL A 526 -11.17 8.25 35.67
C VAL A 526 -11.23 6.81 36.21
N PRO A 527 -12.24 6.46 37.02
CA PRO A 527 -12.35 5.12 37.60
C PRO A 527 -12.38 4.01 36.54
N ARG A 528 -11.61 2.94 36.80
CA ARG A 528 -11.63 1.71 35.97
C ARG A 528 -12.97 1.00 36.13
N GLY A 529 -13.51 0.48 35.03
CA GLY A 529 -14.81 -0.19 35.02
C GLY A 529 -15.20 -0.64 33.62
N ASP A 530 -16.45 -0.39 33.22
CA ASP A 530 -16.89 -0.61 31.85
C ASP A 530 -16.09 0.30 30.89
N LYS A 531 -15.44 -0.31 29.89
CA LYS A 531 -14.58 0.38 28.92
C LYS A 531 -15.32 1.47 28.14
N GLY A 532 -16.60 1.25 27.83
CA GLY A 532 -17.46 2.23 27.17
C GLY A 532 -17.75 3.45 28.05
N LEU A 533 -18.10 3.22 29.32
CA LEU A 533 -18.33 4.30 30.29
C LEU A 533 -17.04 5.08 30.61
N TRP A 534 -15.90 4.40 30.69
CA TRP A 534 -14.61 5.05 30.87
C TRP A 534 -14.30 5.98 29.70
N SER A 535 -14.43 5.48 28.46
CA SER A 535 -14.18 6.27 27.25
C SER A 535 -15.08 7.51 27.19
N GLN A 536 -16.38 7.36 27.45
CA GLN A 536 -17.32 8.48 27.48
C GLN A 536 -16.89 9.59 28.46
N LYS A 537 -16.46 9.22 29.68
CA LYS A 537 -15.99 10.20 30.66
C LYS A 537 -14.70 10.89 30.21
N VAL A 538 -13.74 10.14 29.66
CA VAL A 538 -12.48 10.70 29.15
C VAL A 538 -12.72 11.74 28.05
N PHE A 539 -13.70 11.50 27.19
CA PHE A 539 -14.09 12.46 26.15
C PHE A 539 -14.89 13.64 26.70
N ASN A 540 -15.94 13.40 27.48
CA ASN A 540 -16.81 14.45 28.01
C ASN A 540 -16.08 15.41 28.95
N ASP A 541 -15.17 14.90 29.77
CA ASP A 541 -14.42 15.70 30.74
C ASP A 541 -13.11 16.28 30.15
N GLY A 542 -12.82 15.99 28.86
CA GLY A 542 -11.68 16.57 28.14
C GLY A 542 -10.30 16.00 28.52
N TRP A 543 -10.24 14.81 29.14
CA TRP A 543 -8.97 14.19 29.54
C TRP A 543 -8.08 13.80 28.35
N HIS A 544 -8.67 13.42 27.22
CA HIS A 544 -7.96 13.12 25.97
C HIS A 544 -7.11 14.29 25.45
N ALA A 545 -7.51 15.53 25.74
CA ALA A 545 -6.80 16.74 25.35
C ALA A 545 -5.69 17.16 26.33
N LYS A 546 -5.51 16.43 27.44
CA LYS A 546 -4.50 16.69 28.47
C LYS A 546 -3.58 15.46 28.65
N PRO A 547 -2.85 15.05 27.59
CA PRO A 547 -2.00 13.88 27.67
C PRO A 547 -0.88 14.09 28.70
N THR A 548 -0.59 13.06 29.49
CA THR A 548 0.58 13.01 30.38
C THR A 548 1.87 13.00 29.56
N ASP A 549 3.01 13.31 30.17
CA ASP A 549 4.30 13.32 29.46
C ASP A 549 4.70 11.90 29.00
N GLU A 550 4.32 10.86 29.74
CA GLU A 550 4.47 9.46 29.31
C GLU A 550 3.68 9.15 28.03
N LEU A 551 2.42 9.60 27.93
CA LEU A 551 1.60 9.41 26.75
C LEU A 551 2.13 10.22 25.55
N LYS A 552 2.61 11.45 25.79
CA LYS A 552 3.29 12.25 24.75
C LYS A 552 4.53 11.53 24.20
N ALA A 553 5.37 10.99 25.08
CA ALA A 553 6.56 10.25 24.69
C ALA A 553 6.21 9.00 23.87
N PHE A 554 5.18 8.26 24.30
CA PHE A 554 4.69 7.09 23.58
C PHE A 554 4.13 7.43 22.19
N CYS A 555 3.31 8.47 22.06
CA CYS A 555 2.83 8.94 20.75
C CYS A 555 4.00 9.42 19.87
N SER A 556 5.00 10.07 20.45
CA SER A 556 6.17 10.57 19.72
C SER A 556 7.05 9.45 19.17
N SER A 557 7.24 8.35 19.92
CA SER A 557 8.00 7.19 19.43
C SER A 557 7.29 6.51 18.26
N ILE A 558 5.96 6.39 18.30
CA ILE A 558 5.18 5.87 17.17
C ILE A 558 5.30 6.78 15.95
N ARG A 559 5.21 8.11 16.11
CA ARG A 559 5.40 9.07 15.01
C ARG A 559 6.80 8.94 14.40
N ALA A 560 7.85 8.83 15.23
CA ALA A 560 9.21 8.62 14.77
C ALA A 560 9.34 7.33 13.94
N TYR A 561 8.80 6.21 14.43
CA TYR A 561 8.78 4.95 13.69
C TYR A 561 8.01 5.05 12.36
N LEU A 562 6.87 5.74 12.34
CA LEU A 562 6.09 5.90 11.11
C LEU A 562 6.72 6.88 10.11
N ARG A 563 7.57 7.81 10.58
CA ARG A 563 8.32 8.74 9.75
C ARG A 563 9.57 8.11 9.17
N ASP A 564 10.31 7.38 10.01
CA ASP A 564 11.65 6.91 9.71
C ASP A 564 11.64 5.38 9.43
N GLY A 565 10.92 4.56 10.19
CA GLY A 565 11.09 3.10 10.25
C GLY A 565 10.33 2.20 9.27
N ALA A 566 9.18 2.59 8.69
CA ALA A 566 8.41 1.68 7.83
C ALA A 566 8.79 1.75 6.33
N ALA A 567 9.35 2.88 5.89
CA ALA A 567 9.96 3.02 4.57
C ALA A 567 11.40 2.49 4.57
N ASP A 568 12.09 2.55 5.72
CA ASP A 568 13.47 2.12 5.83
C ASP A 568 13.64 0.61 5.87
N TYR A 569 12.79 -0.21 6.51
CA TYR A 569 13.10 -1.65 6.62
C TYR A 569 13.28 -2.36 5.26
N ALA A 570 12.42 -2.11 4.27
CA ALA A 570 12.55 -2.74 2.96
C ALA A 570 13.78 -2.23 2.17
N ARG A 571 14.13 -0.94 2.38
CA ARG A 571 15.30 -0.31 1.73
C ARG A 571 16.60 -0.74 2.42
N ALA A 572 16.59 -0.79 3.75
CA ALA A 572 17.61 -1.33 4.62
C ALA A 572 17.87 -2.81 4.34
N ALA A 573 16.81 -3.62 4.17
CA ALA A 573 16.93 -5.03 3.77
C ALA A 573 17.54 -5.16 2.37
N ALA A 574 17.14 -4.30 1.42
CA ALA A 574 17.73 -4.27 0.08
C ALA A 574 19.22 -3.87 0.12
N GLN A 575 19.59 -2.88 0.95
CA GLN A 575 20.98 -2.50 1.18
C GLN A 575 21.77 -3.65 1.81
N ALA A 576 21.22 -4.27 2.87
CA ALA A 576 21.84 -5.37 3.59
C ALA A 576 22.10 -6.57 2.67
N LEU A 577 21.17 -6.92 1.78
CA LEU A 577 21.35 -7.99 0.79
C LEU A 577 22.54 -7.77 -0.15
N GLN A 578 23.00 -6.52 -0.31
CA GLN A 578 24.16 -6.15 -1.13
C GLN A 578 25.46 -6.08 -0.32
N VAL A 579 25.44 -6.46 0.96
CA VAL A 579 26.63 -6.65 1.79
C VAL A 579 27.03 -8.12 1.75
N SER A 580 28.28 -8.38 1.36
CA SER A 580 28.86 -9.72 1.31
C SER A 580 30.04 -9.84 2.27
N SER A 581 30.33 -11.07 2.67
CA SER A 581 31.43 -11.39 3.59
C SER A 581 32.11 -12.67 3.14
N ARG A 582 33.44 -12.69 3.17
CA ARG A 582 34.24 -13.87 2.79
C ARG A 582 35.45 -14.03 3.67
N LEU A 583 35.91 -15.27 3.79
CA LEU A 583 37.23 -15.61 4.32
C LEU A 583 38.15 -15.85 3.13
N ASP A 584 39.26 -15.14 3.07
CA ASP A 584 40.39 -15.50 2.21
C ASP A 584 41.50 -16.16 3.04
N ARG A 585 42.65 -16.47 2.41
CA ARG A 585 43.74 -17.21 3.07
C ARG A 585 44.32 -16.47 4.28
N GLU A 586 44.27 -15.15 4.29
CA GLU A 586 44.96 -14.29 5.26
C GLU A 586 44.05 -13.22 5.91
N HIS A 587 42.84 -13.00 5.41
CA HIS A 587 41.93 -11.93 5.82
C HIS A 587 40.46 -12.38 5.88
N ALA A 588 39.72 -11.77 6.80
CA ALA A 588 38.27 -11.69 6.78
C ALA A 588 37.86 -10.40 6.08
N VAL A 589 37.09 -10.49 5.00
CA VAL A 589 36.72 -9.35 4.15
C VAL A 589 35.21 -9.15 4.13
N VAL A 590 34.78 -7.91 4.32
CA VAL A 590 33.39 -7.46 4.17
C VAL A 590 33.33 -6.42 3.06
N THR A 591 32.48 -6.65 2.07
CA THR A 591 32.32 -5.77 0.91
C THR A 591 30.95 -5.13 0.92
N ASN A 592 30.90 -3.79 0.83
CA ASN A 592 29.65 -3.06 0.67
C ASN A 592 29.36 -2.79 -0.81
N SER A 593 28.61 -3.67 -1.46
CA SER A 593 28.24 -3.50 -2.89
C SER A 593 27.00 -2.62 -3.10
N SER A 594 26.52 -1.93 -2.05
CA SER A 594 25.32 -1.09 -2.12
C SER A 594 25.61 0.34 -2.59
N ASP A 595 24.56 1.09 -2.91
CA ASP A 595 24.61 2.50 -3.32
C ASP A 595 24.73 3.49 -2.13
N ALA A 596 24.85 2.96 -0.90
CA ALA A 596 24.88 3.74 0.33
C ALA A 596 25.96 3.23 1.30
N PRO A 597 26.58 4.10 2.12
CA PRO A 597 27.58 3.67 3.09
C PRO A 597 26.96 2.82 4.20
N LEU A 598 27.73 1.89 4.74
CA LEU A 598 27.49 1.28 6.05
C LEU A 598 28.09 2.20 7.10
N THR A 599 27.37 2.43 8.19
CA THR A 599 27.82 3.36 9.23
C THR A 599 28.79 2.71 10.21
N GLU A 600 28.79 1.38 10.30
CA GLU A 600 29.69 0.59 11.11
C GLU A 600 29.68 -0.87 10.62
N VAL A 601 30.82 -1.56 10.66
CA VAL A 601 30.94 -3.00 10.36
C VAL A 601 31.80 -3.63 11.45
N ARG A 602 31.40 -4.80 11.94
CA ARG A 602 32.12 -5.58 12.95
C ARG A 602 32.28 -7.00 12.44
N VAL A 603 33.51 -7.49 12.44
CA VAL A 603 33.78 -8.90 12.16
C VAL A 603 33.79 -9.62 13.50
N ILE A 604 32.89 -10.58 13.69
CA ILE A 604 32.63 -11.17 15.00
C ILE A 604 33.50 -12.41 15.25
N ARG A 605 33.38 -13.42 14.39
CA ARG A 605 34.07 -14.72 14.49
C ARG A 605 34.00 -15.49 13.17
N ALA A 606 34.81 -16.52 13.02
CA ALA A 606 34.65 -17.54 11.99
C ALA A 606 34.31 -18.90 12.60
N THR A 607 33.58 -19.71 11.85
CA THR A 607 33.27 -21.09 12.20
C THR A 607 33.67 -22.03 11.07
N TYR A 608 34.07 -23.25 11.41
CA TYR A 608 34.46 -24.27 10.43
C TYR A 608 34.15 -25.67 10.95
N THR A 609 34.07 -26.66 10.05
CA THR A 609 33.92 -28.08 10.38
C THR A 609 35.24 -28.80 10.16
N HIS A 610 35.74 -29.51 11.15
CA HIS A 610 36.94 -30.35 11.04
C HIS A 610 36.74 -31.69 11.75
N GLY A 611 37.09 -32.80 11.10
CA GLY A 611 36.88 -34.14 11.65
C GLY A 611 35.43 -34.48 12.02
N GLY A 612 34.45 -33.84 11.35
CA GLY A 612 33.02 -34.02 11.61
C GLY A 612 32.48 -33.26 12.84
N ARG A 613 33.25 -32.33 13.41
CA ARG A 613 32.80 -31.44 14.50
C ARG A 613 32.85 -29.98 14.05
N HIS A 614 31.89 -29.19 14.52
CA HIS A 614 31.89 -27.74 14.33
C HIS A 614 32.79 -27.06 15.37
N HIS A 615 33.61 -26.12 14.91
CA HIS A 615 34.55 -25.36 15.70
C HIS A 615 34.31 -23.86 15.48
N ILE A 616 34.50 -23.09 16.54
CA ILE A 616 34.56 -21.62 16.48
C ILE A 616 36.04 -21.26 16.51
N GLN A 617 36.51 -20.54 15.49
CA GLN A 617 37.88 -20.04 15.41
C GLN A 617 37.89 -18.54 15.76
N PRO A 618 38.57 -18.15 16.84
CA PRO A 618 38.88 -16.74 17.07
C PRO A 618 39.77 -16.22 15.93
N LEU A 619 39.45 -15.06 15.37
CA LEU A 619 40.08 -14.53 14.15
C LEU A 619 41.44 -13.84 14.36
N TRP A 620 41.90 -13.62 15.60
CA TRP A 620 42.82 -12.50 15.90
C TRP A 620 44.18 -12.89 16.47
N GLY A 621 45.26 -12.24 15.98
CA GLY A 621 46.62 -12.27 16.56
C GLY A 621 47.13 -10.92 17.09
N THR A 622 46.41 -9.81 16.86
CA THR A 622 46.70 -8.47 17.43
C THR A 622 45.39 -7.69 17.68
N PRO A 623 45.38 -6.70 18.61
CA PRO A 623 44.15 -6.04 19.07
C PRO A 623 43.56 -4.94 18.16
N GLU A 624 44.14 -4.66 16.99
CA GLU A 624 43.72 -3.50 16.17
C GLU A 624 42.74 -3.87 15.02
N ASN A 625 41.66 -3.08 14.89
CA ASN A 625 40.70 -3.01 13.78
C ASN A 625 39.73 -4.19 13.54
N LYS A 626 39.04 -4.67 14.58
CA LYS A 626 37.90 -5.62 14.45
C LYS A 626 36.58 -4.94 14.04
N THR A 627 36.55 -3.61 14.09
CA THR A 627 35.40 -2.76 13.77
C THR A 627 35.84 -1.69 12.79
N SER A 628 35.07 -1.49 11.73
CA SER A 628 35.20 -0.35 10.84
C SER A 628 34.49 0.87 11.44
N GLY A 629 34.94 2.07 11.10
CA GLY A 629 34.04 3.23 11.10
C GLY A 629 33.01 3.12 9.97
N VAL A 630 32.73 4.24 9.31
CA VAL A 630 31.90 4.26 8.10
C VAL A 630 32.60 3.51 6.96
N LEU A 631 31.96 2.50 6.38
CA LEU A 631 32.40 1.80 5.17
C LEU A 631 31.64 2.35 3.94
N PRO A 632 32.32 3.08 3.03
CA PRO A 632 31.66 3.67 1.85
C PRO A 632 31.03 2.65 0.90
N ALA A 633 30.18 3.14 -0.01
CA ALA A 633 29.61 2.35 -1.08
C ALA A 633 30.71 1.91 -2.07
N GLY A 634 30.80 0.62 -2.35
CA GLY A 634 31.80 0.02 -3.24
C GLY A 634 33.13 -0.36 -2.58
N ASP A 635 33.31 -0.05 -1.29
CA ASP A 635 34.56 -0.31 -0.57
C ASP A 635 34.55 -1.65 0.20
N GLU A 636 35.75 -2.10 0.58
CA GLU A 636 35.98 -3.30 1.38
C GLU A 636 36.61 -2.97 2.74
N PHE A 637 36.16 -3.69 3.76
CA PHE A 637 36.77 -3.70 5.09
C PHE A 637 37.40 -5.07 5.33
N SER A 638 38.71 -5.10 5.55
CA SER A 638 39.48 -6.34 5.72
C SER A 638 40.16 -6.39 7.08
N VAL A 639 40.07 -7.53 7.74
CA VAL A 639 40.73 -7.78 9.03
C VAL A 639 41.70 -8.96 8.88
N PRO A 640 43.00 -8.80 9.20
CA PRO A 640 43.98 -9.86 9.06
C PRO A 640 43.73 -10.99 10.07
N LEU A 641 43.97 -12.22 9.62
CA LEU A 641 43.74 -13.45 10.36
C LEU A 641 45.03 -13.96 11.03
N PHE A 642 44.88 -14.68 12.14
CA PHE A 642 46.00 -15.39 12.76
C PHE A 642 46.33 -16.70 12.04
N LEU A 643 47.47 -16.76 11.32
CA LEU A 643 47.88 -17.96 10.61
C LEU A 643 48.45 -19.01 11.57
N MET A 644 47.98 -20.25 11.45
CA MET A 644 48.56 -21.41 12.12
C MET A 644 49.64 -22.02 11.23
N SER A 645 50.79 -22.37 11.82
CA SER A 645 51.84 -23.11 11.13
C SER A 645 51.98 -24.52 11.72
N ASP A 646 52.03 -25.53 10.87
CA ASP A 646 52.29 -26.91 11.27
C ASP A 646 53.79 -27.29 11.25
N GLY A 647 54.67 -26.35 10.83
CA GLY A 647 56.10 -26.58 10.70
C GLY A 647 56.51 -27.44 9.49
N GLU A 648 55.57 -27.94 8.69
CA GLU A 648 55.81 -28.72 7.46
C GLU A 648 55.42 -27.94 6.19
N GLY A 649 55.18 -26.64 6.31
CA GLY A 649 54.92 -25.71 5.20
C GLY A 649 53.45 -25.34 5.01
N TYR A 650 52.56 -25.73 5.92
CA TYR A 650 51.20 -25.22 5.99
C TYR A 650 51.18 -23.92 6.80
N GLU A 651 50.68 -22.84 6.22
CA GLU A 651 50.43 -21.56 6.89
C GLU A 651 49.04 -21.05 6.47
N GLU A 652 48.00 -21.43 7.21
CA GLU A 652 46.63 -20.97 6.96
C GLU A 652 45.89 -20.69 8.28
N PHE A 653 44.82 -19.90 8.22
CA PHE A 653 43.99 -19.56 9.38
C PHE A 653 43.16 -20.74 9.94
N LEU A 654 42.86 -21.74 9.11
CA LEU A 654 42.07 -22.92 9.49
C LEU A 654 42.93 -24.18 9.40
N PRO A 655 42.58 -25.29 10.09
CA PRO A 655 43.28 -26.55 9.93
C PRO A 655 43.10 -27.15 8.54
N GLN A 656 44.10 -27.90 8.07
CA GLN A 656 44.05 -28.59 6.78
C GLN A 656 42.84 -29.55 6.71
N GLY A 657 42.06 -29.48 5.63
CA GLY A 657 40.87 -30.31 5.45
C GLY A 657 39.60 -29.80 6.13
N SER A 658 39.56 -28.52 6.53
CA SER A 658 38.36 -27.87 7.06
C SER A 658 37.29 -27.62 5.99
N ALA A 659 36.03 -27.90 6.32
CA ALA A 659 34.85 -27.65 5.49
C ALA A 659 33.91 -26.63 6.15
N ASP A 660 32.86 -26.18 5.44
CA ASP A 660 31.78 -25.31 5.96
C ASP A 660 32.29 -24.05 6.69
N GLN A 661 33.17 -23.31 6.01
CA GLN A 661 33.80 -22.12 6.57
C GLN A 661 32.82 -20.93 6.47
N GLU A 662 32.38 -20.41 7.60
CA GLU A 662 31.43 -19.30 7.67
C GLU A 662 32.00 -18.14 8.48
N LEU A 663 31.91 -16.92 7.94
CA LEU A 663 32.27 -15.69 8.63
C LEU A 663 31.01 -15.02 9.17
N MET A 664 30.98 -14.72 10.47
CA MET A 664 29.91 -13.96 11.08
C MET A 664 30.31 -12.48 11.17
N VAL A 665 29.50 -11.62 10.55
CA VAL A 665 29.71 -10.17 10.53
C VAL A 665 28.45 -9.44 10.92
N HIS A 666 28.60 -8.37 11.69
CA HIS A 666 27.52 -7.46 12.06
C HIS A 666 27.76 -6.12 11.38
N PHE A 667 26.75 -5.51 10.80
CA PHE A 667 26.90 -4.20 10.18
C PHE A 667 25.68 -3.33 10.39
N ARG A 668 25.92 -2.02 10.47
CA ARG A 668 24.89 -1.01 10.61
C ARG A 668 24.68 -0.32 9.29
N ASP A 669 23.47 -0.40 8.77
CA ASP A 669 23.10 0.23 7.50
C ASP A 669 23.03 1.76 7.62
N ARG A 670 22.65 2.43 6.53
CA ARG A 670 22.49 3.89 6.50
C ARG A 670 21.31 4.38 7.35
N ALA A 671 20.28 3.56 7.51
CA ALA A 671 19.09 3.85 8.31
C ALA A 671 19.34 3.64 9.82
N GLY A 672 20.52 3.14 10.20
CA GLY A 672 20.91 2.90 11.59
C GLY A 672 20.46 1.54 12.14
N LEU A 673 19.97 0.63 11.28
CA LEU A 673 19.60 -0.73 11.70
C LEU A 673 20.81 -1.67 11.63
N TRP A 674 20.88 -2.58 12.60
CA TRP A 674 21.91 -3.62 12.66
C TRP A 674 21.47 -4.90 11.97
N TRP A 675 22.43 -5.52 11.29
CA TRP A 675 22.24 -6.74 10.51
C TRP A 675 23.37 -7.72 10.80
N GLU A 676 23.05 -9.00 10.85
CA GLU A 676 23.97 -10.11 10.91
C GLU A 676 24.04 -10.79 9.55
N ARG A 677 25.24 -11.18 9.14
CA ARG A 677 25.44 -12.09 8.02
C ARG A 677 26.39 -13.21 8.44
N ILE A 678 26.05 -14.44 8.06
CA ILE A 678 26.84 -15.64 8.34
C ILE A 678 27.19 -16.30 7.00
N GLY A 679 28.43 -16.10 6.54
CA GLY A 679 28.90 -16.59 5.24
C GLY A 679 28.03 -16.10 4.08
N ASP A 680 27.54 -17.05 3.27
CA ASP A 680 26.70 -16.77 2.11
C ASP A 680 25.19 -16.67 2.42
N LYS A 681 24.79 -16.90 3.67
CA LYS A 681 23.39 -16.82 4.09
C LYS A 681 22.87 -15.38 3.93
N PRO A 682 21.57 -15.20 3.61
CA PRO A 682 20.97 -13.88 3.56
C PRO A 682 21.07 -13.20 4.94
N PRO A 683 21.34 -11.88 4.98
CA PRO A 683 21.51 -11.16 6.22
C PRO A 683 20.19 -11.09 7.01
N THR A 684 20.29 -11.25 8.31
CA THR A 684 19.18 -11.20 9.27
C THR A 684 19.28 -9.93 10.11
N ARG A 685 18.16 -9.38 10.57
CA ARG A 685 18.18 -8.18 11.41
C ARG A 685 18.65 -8.54 12.82
N LEU A 686 19.42 -7.64 13.45
CA LEU A 686 19.86 -7.69 14.85
C LEU A 686 19.18 -6.57 15.68
N PRO A 687 17.98 -6.80 16.26
CA PRO A 687 17.28 -5.78 17.05
C PRO A 687 18.03 -5.40 18.33
N SER A 688 18.78 -6.34 18.92
CA SER A 688 19.55 -6.16 20.15
C SER A 688 20.84 -5.33 19.99
N GLY A 689 21.16 -4.88 18.77
CA GLY A 689 22.47 -4.32 18.44
C GLY A 689 23.52 -5.39 18.18
N PRO A 690 24.77 -4.99 17.87
CA PRO A 690 25.82 -5.91 17.50
C PRO A 690 26.40 -6.63 18.72
N SER A 691 26.91 -7.83 18.52
CA SER A 691 27.76 -8.52 19.48
C SER A 691 29.15 -7.88 19.52
N GLU A 692 29.85 -8.06 20.64
CA GLU A 692 31.28 -7.79 20.69
C GLU A 692 32.06 -8.90 19.95
N PRO A 693 33.14 -8.54 19.21
CA PRO A 693 34.02 -9.53 18.59
C PRO A 693 34.58 -10.51 19.62
N ASP A 694 34.74 -11.78 19.25
CA ASP A 694 35.25 -12.80 20.17
C ASP A 694 36.65 -12.41 20.69
N LEU A 695 36.89 -12.71 21.96
CA LEU A 695 38.15 -12.44 22.65
C LEU A 695 39.30 -13.25 22.03
N GLU A 696 40.53 -12.79 22.24
CA GLU A 696 41.72 -13.50 21.81
C GLU A 696 41.77 -14.91 22.43
N PRO A 697 42.22 -15.93 21.69
CA PRO A 697 42.47 -17.25 22.27
C PRO A 697 43.59 -17.12 23.32
N GLN A 698 43.35 -17.60 24.54
CA GLN A 698 44.36 -17.65 25.62
C GLN A 698 45.36 -18.77 25.41
#